data_AF-A0A1V4Z707-F1
#
_entry.id   AF-A0A1V4Z707-F1
#
_cell.length_a   1.000
_cell.length_b   1.000
_cell.length_c   1.000
_cell.angle_alpha   90.00
_cell.angle_beta   90.00
_cell.angle_gamma   90.00
#
_symmetry.space_group_name_H-M   'P 1'
#
loop_
_entity.id
_entity.type
_entity.pdbx_description
1 polymer ?
#
loop_
_entity_poly.entity_id
_entity_poly.type
_entity_poly.pdbx_seq_one_letter_code
_entity_poly.pdbx_strand_id
1 'polypeptide(L)'
;MGANNINNLWDSIQRTNHLKNKGYDTITCNEDSILYFDHTEQEVCVEYPVNDDPFTITMKKIDKNIYQYNLIYNTAKQSFTYTKPIQKIGSTTRDGLFKLFVDKIMALNGIPTRIKGQPEWKVQYIVSRFGELTTNDIQLIDSTIKGWEQHNRKANKKSWFEIAGDYDKFNHTIQNEAKELLHQNNFIEYVYEVMNLKVVGQKPKAILAFLIALSCIFDKPLNSVVTGSPGKSKSTISETVFELFPKHRKIEMDLETTESGLLNMTKFKEGAEIFKHKLIKLGDAGDDKEQEKSKFLLSVFKVLMSEQKYTKILTDMQDEEGKATVLKILGCGSVNLQVVTPGVETQFQSRSIVWSPDDNKHVQNRIKDYQLDELGRKRKGHLFRYKREVVACCIDKLFGFVEDLKTNGDNKRCDVCFDVLNPFNAHINALFQVDSSPNANRDRLMVQMIPKLVTLAHGFRRGLWFNKLYNEYVLVVTAKDYLYTVETLGKTLSHFIHKKSEALQTYTTMIESDFLDESMEHLEKVYREKYGLEIELKGKKTHNLLTRETIEKCFDEDEKGMEDDKEILHEMKHFTYKQMTKKTTANKKTVSKYIQELDDLGILYVDKSQKEHRIYIPSDYFELKDIAFNDIFDFKQVTSIENESNWDVDAISILRDESKIDDMYNSFVKGMEGEGYVKIDTSQYADLTGQTNEAEGVV
;
A
#
# COMPACT_ATOMS: atom_id res chain seq x y z
N MET A 1 -32.15 -36.59 -57.94
CA MET A 1 -32.15 -36.21 -56.51
C MET A 1 -33.61 -36.00 -56.11
N GLY A 2 -34.15 -36.87 -55.25
CA GLY A 2 -35.57 -36.85 -54.88
C GLY A 2 -35.91 -35.72 -53.91
N ALA A 3 -37.19 -35.32 -53.87
CA ALA A 3 -37.71 -34.26 -53.01
C ALA A 3 -37.36 -34.42 -51.51
N ASN A 4 -37.11 -35.64 -51.04
CA ASN A 4 -36.68 -35.92 -49.66
C ASN A 4 -35.30 -35.33 -49.31
N ASN A 5 -34.38 -35.19 -50.26
CA ASN A 5 -33.06 -34.60 -49.99
C ASN A 5 -33.12 -33.08 -49.77
N ILE A 6 -34.14 -32.40 -50.30
CA ILE A 6 -34.29 -30.94 -50.16
C ILE A 6 -34.91 -30.59 -48.81
N ASN A 7 -35.88 -31.39 -48.34
CA ASN A 7 -36.50 -31.21 -47.01
C ASN A 7 -35.50 -31.49 -45.88
N ASN A 8 -34.70 -32.56 -45.99
CA ASN A 8 -33.68 -32.89 -44.99
C ASN A 8 -32.60 -31.80 -44.88
N LEU A 9 -32.26 -31.12 -45.98
CA LEU A 9 -31.34 -29.99 -45.98
C LEU A 9 -31.96 -28.75 -45.30
N TRP A 10 -33.25 -28.49 -45.52
CA TRP A 10 -33.97 -27.36 -44.93
C TRP A 10 -34.15 -27.50 -43.42
N ASP A 11 -34.49 -28.70 -42.93
CA ASP A 11 -34.62 -28.99 -41.50
C ASP A 11 -33.27 -28.92 -40.78
N SER A 12 -32.19 -29.39 -41.43
CA SER A 12 -30.82 -29.22 -40.93
C SER A 12 -30.45 -27.74 -40.81
N ILE A 13 -30.74 -26.91 -41.83
CA ILE A 13 -30.45 -25.46 -41.81
C ILE A 13 -31.26 -24.74 -40.72
N GLN A 14 -32.57 -25.02 -40.58
CA GLN A 14 -33.39 -24.40 -39.53
C GLN A 14 -32.90 -24.76 -38.13
N ARG A 15 -32.46 -26.01 -37.93
CA ARG A 15 -31.97 -26.51 -36.65
C ARG A 15 -30.59 -25.97 -36.30
N THR A 16 -29.68 -25.88 -37.26
CA THR A 16 -28.38 -25.19 -37.11
C THR A 16 -28.59 -23.72 -36.74
N ASN A 17 -29.56 -23.04 -37.37
CA ASN A 17 -29.88 -21.64 -37.04
C ASN A 17 -30.46 -21.52 -35.62
N HIS A 18 -31.31 -22.45 -35.17
CA HIS A 18 -31.82 -22.48 -33.80
C HIS A 18 -30.71 -22.65 -32.75
N LEU A 19 -29.74 -23.52 -33.01
CA LEU A 19 -28.61 -23.75 -32.11
C LEU A 19 -27.59 -22.59 -32.13
N LYS A 20 -27.33 -21.98 -33.29
CA LYS A 20 -26.57 -20.73 -33.36
C LYS A 20 -27.24 -19.61 -32.57
N ASN A 21 -28.57 -19.49 -32.63
CA ASN A 21 -29.34 -18.54 -31.82
C ASN A 21 -29.25 -18.82 -30.31
N LYS A 22 -28.89 -20.04 -29.91
CA LYS A 22 -28.61 -20.43 -28.51
C LYS A 22 -27.13 -20.26 -28.12
N GLY A 23 -26.27 -19.74 -28.99
CA GLY A 23 -24.87 -19.43 -28.70
C GLY A 23 -23.88 -20.55 -29.01
N TYR A 24 -24.27 -21.57 -29.78
CA TYR A 24 -23.36 -22.66 -30.16
C TYR A 24 -22.54 -22.31 -31.42
N ASP A 25 -21.22 -22.50 -31.35
CA ASP A 25 -20.35 -22.48 -32.53
C ASP A 25 -20.48 -23.80 -33.29
N THR A 26 -20.91 -23.73 -34.56
CA THR A 26 -21.16 -24.93 -35.39
C THR A 26 -19.95 -25.27 -36.23
N ILE A 27 -19.51 -26.54 -36.16
CA ILE A 27 -18.45 -27.07 -37.01
C ILE A 27 -19.00 -28.32 -37.70
N THR A 28 -19.12 -28.26 -39.02
CA THR A 28 -19.56 -29.42 -39.81
C THR A 28 -18.41 -30.42 -39.81
N CYS A 29 -18.63 -31.57 -39.19
CA CYS A 29 -17.72 -32.72 -39.28
C CYS A 29 -18.09 -33.51 -40.54
N ASN A 30 -17.53 -34.70 -40.76
CA ASN A 30 -17.80 -35.55 -41.93
C ASN A 30 -19.30 -35.70 -42.28
N GLU A 31 -19.60 -36.26 -43.45
CA GLU A 31 -20.94 -36.36 -44.07
C GLU A 31 -22.10 -36.84 -43.16
N ASP A 32 -21.82 -37.42 -41.98
CA ASP A 32 -22.78 -38.05 -41.07
C ASP A 32 -22.83 -37.46 -39.63
N SER A 33 -22.13 -36.38 -39.29
CA SER A 33 -22.25 -35.78 -37.93
C SER A 33 -22.01 -34.26 -37.85
N ILE A 34 -22.65 -33.61 -36.88
CA ILE A 34 -22.52 -32.17 -36.61
C ILE A 34 -22.04 -31.96 -35.18
N LEU A 35 -21.00 -31.15 -35.00
CA LEU A 35 -20.41 -30.82 -33.72
C LEU A 35 -20.74 -29.36 -33.33
N TYR A 36 -21.07 -29.18 -32.06
CA TYR A 36 -21.43 -27.90 -31.47
C TYR A 36 -20.66 -27.68 -30.17
N PHE A 37 -20.26 -26.43 -29.93
CA PHE A 37 -19.62 -26.02 -28.68
C PHE A 37 -20.40 -24.88 -28.04
N ASP A 38 -20.81 -25.07 -26.78
CA ASP A 38 -21.24 -23.99 -25.89
C ASP A 38 -20.11 -23.68 -24.91
N HIS A 39 -19.41 -22.58 -25.17
CA HIS A 39 -18.29 -22.16 -24.33
C HIS A 39 -18.73 -21.58 -22.98
N THR A 40 -19.99 -21.13 -22.85
CA THR A 40 -20.54 -20.55 -21.62
C THR A 40 -20.88 -21.64 -20.62
N GLU A 41 -21.61 -22.66 -21.07
CA GLU A 41 -22.01 -23.81 -20.25
C GLU A 41 -20.94 -24.92 -20.23
N GLN A 42 -19.87 -24.78 -21.00
CA GLN A 42 -18.81 -25.79 -21.18
C GLN A 42 -19.36 -27.14 -21.63
N GLU A 43 -20.23 -27.08 -22.65
CA GLU A 43 -20.92 -28.23 -23.22
C GLU A 43 -20.48 -28.47 -24.67
N VAL A 44 -20.15 -29.71 -24.99
CA VAL A 44 -19.96 -30.19 -26.36
C VAL A 44 -21.20 -30.97 -26.75
N CYS A 45 -21.79 -30.69 -27.91
CA CYS A 45 -22.93 -31.42 -28.43
C CYS A 45 -22.57 -32.05 -29.78
N VAL A 46 -22.91 -33.32 -29.97
CA VAL A 46 -22.69 -34.08 -31.20
C VAL A 46 -24.03 -34.61 -31.68
N GLU A 47 -24.44 -34.25 -32.89
CA GLU A 47 -25.65 -34.75 -33.52
C GLU A 47 -25.33 -35.72 -34.66
N TYR A 48 -26.08 -36.82 -34.72
CA TYR A 48 -26.02 -37.82 -35.79
C TYR A 48 -27.40 -38.00 -36.40
N PRO A 49 -27.56 -37.95 -37.73
CA PRO A 49 -28.83 -38.23 -38.39
C PRO A 49 -29.09 -39.75 -38.41
N VAL A 50 -30.16 -40.20 -37.75
CA VAL A 50 -30.55 -41.62 -37.71
C VAL A 50 -32.00 -41.75 -38.18
N ASN A 51 -32.20 -42.20 -39.43
CA ASN A 51 -33.53 -42.40 -40.04
C ASN A 51 -34.42 -41.14 -39.96
N ASP A 52 -33.92 -40.00 -40.46
CA ASP A 52 -34.59 -38.69 -40.48
C ASP A 52 -34.78 -38.00 -39.10
N ASP A 53 -34.55 -38.70 -37.98
CA ASP A 53 -34.52 -38.11 -36.62
C ASP A 53 -33.07 -37.99 -36.10
N PRO A 54 -32.66 -36.87 -35.48
CA PRO A 54 -31.31 -36.76 -34.95
C PRO A 54 -31.17 -37.41 -33.57
N PHE A 55 -30.09 -38.17 -33.43
CA PHE A 55 -29.57 -38.63 -32.15
C PHE A 55 -28.53 -37.63 -31.65
N THR A 56 -28.76 -37.04 -30.49
CA THR A 56 -27.89 -36.00 -29.92
C THR A 56 -27.17 -36.53 -28.68
N ILE A 57 -25.87 -36.31 -28.61
CA ILE A 57 -25.02 -36.56 -27.45
C ILE A 57 -24.51 -35.23 -26.95
N THR A 58 -24.90 -34.80 -25.75
CA THR A 58 -24.24 -33.67 -25.08
C THR A 58 -23.28 -34.15 -24.00
N MET A 59 -22.15 -33.48 -23.88
CA MET A 59 -21.11 -33.68 -22.88
C MET A 59 -20.80 -32.33 -22.23
N LYS A 60 -21.32 -32.12 -21.03
CA LYS A 60 -21.08 -30.92 -20.22
C LYS A 60 -19.99 -31.19 -19.20
N LYS A 61 -18.97 -30.33 -19.12
CA LYS A 61 -17.94 -30.43 -18.08
C LYS A 61 -18.49 -29.91 -16.76
N ILE A 62 -18.59 -30.77 -15.73
CA ILE A 62 -19.05 -30.35 -14.38
C ILE A 62 -17.86 -30.12 -13.45
N ASP A 63 -16.79 -30.90 -13.59
CA ASP A 63 -15.58 -30.80 -12.76
C ASP A 63 -14.32 -31.17 -13.58
N LYS A 64 -13.12 -31.03 -12.98
CA LYS A 64 -11.80 -31.28 -13.60
C LYS A 64 -11.75 -32.60 -14.37
N ASN A 65 -12.29 -33.66 -13.75
CA ASN A 65 -12.29 -35.02 -14.31
C ASN A 65 -13.70 -35.62 -14.36
N ILE A 66 -14.78 -34.81 -14.36
CA ILE A 66 -16.16 -35.31 -14.39
C ILE A 66 -16.96 -34.57 -15.44
N TYR A 67 -17.54 -35.35 -16.34
CA TYR A 67 -18.36 -34.88 -17.46
C TYR A 67 -19.77 -35.46 -17.31
N GLN A 68 -20.79 -34.63 -17.46
CA GLN A 68 -22.18 -35.07 -17.63
C GLN A 68 -22.43 -35.39 -19.09
N TYR A 69 -22.94 -36.57 -19.34
CA TYR A 69 -23.40 -36.99 -20.64
C TYR A 69 -24.91 -36.99 -20.68
N ASN A 70 -25.49 -36.46 -21.76
CA ASN A 70 -26.89 -36.60 -22.07
C ASN A 70 -27.03 -37.25 -23.45
N LEU A 71 -27.74 -38.37 -23.51
CA LEU A 71 -28.13 -39.02 -24.75
C LEU A 71 -29.59 -38.68 -25.00
N ILE A 72 -29.87 -38.07 -26.15
CA ILE A 72 -31.19 -37.58 -26.53
C ILE A 72 -31.56 -38.20 -27.87
N TYR A 73 -32.71 -38.86 -27.92
CA TYR A 73 -33.31 -39.36 -29.16
C TYR A 73 -34.80 -39.11 -29.10
N ASN A 74 -35.34 -38.33 -30.03
CA ASN A 74 -36.70 -37.79 -29.95
C ASN A 74 -36.97 -37.14 -28.58
N THR A 75 -37.97 -37.61 -27.82
CA THR A 75 -38.31 -37.08 -26.50
C THR A 75 -37.59 -37.78 -25.35
N ALA A 76 -36.86 -38.86 -25.63
CA ALA A 76 -36.18 -39.63 -24.60
C ALA A 76 -34.82 -38.99 -24.27
N LYS A 77 -34.58 -38.74 -22.98
CA LYS A 77 -33.30 -38.22 -22.47
C LYS A 77 -32.78 -39.13 -21.37
N GLN A 78 -31.53 -39.55 -21.50
CA GLN A 78 -30.80 -40.27 -20.45
C GLN A 78 -29.54 -39.49 -20.08
N SER A 79 -29.32 -39.30 -18.77
CA SER A 79 -28.15 -38.60 -18.25
C SER A 79 -27.27 -39.53 -17.43
N PHE A 80 -25.95 -39.36 -17.50
CA PHE A 80 -24.98 -40.05 -16.66
C PHE A 80 -23.69 -39.22 -16.52
N THR A 81 -22.79 -39.62 -15.63
CA THR A 81 -21.47 -38.97 -15.48
C THR A 81 -20.34 -39.92 -15.86
N TYR A 82 -19.25 -39.38 -16.39
CA TYR A 82 -18.07 -40.15 -16.75
C TYR A 82 -16.78 -39.34 -16.60
N THR A 83 -15.64 -40.01 -16.48
CA THR A 83 -14.37 -39.37 -16.12
C THR A 83 -13.48 -38.98 -17.30
N LYS A 84 -13.84 -39.43 -18.50
CA LYS A 84 -13.12 -39.11 -19.73
C LYS A 84 -14.04 -38.36 -20.69
N PRO A 85 -13.51 -37.45 -21.52
CA PRO A 85 -14.29 -36.78 -22.54
C PRO A 85 -14.61 -37.71 -23.72
N ILE A 86 -15.46 -37.25 -24.64
CA ILE A 86 -15.74 -37.95 -25.90
C ILE A 86 -14.45 -38.03 -26.71
N GLN A 87 -13.86 -39.22 -26.80
CA GLN A 87 -12.64 -39.46 -27.59
C GLN A 87 -12.90 -40.36 -28.79
N LYS A 88 -13.91 -41.23 -28.74
CA LYS A 88 -14.33 -42.08 -29.86
C LYS A 88 -15.83 -42.37 -29.74
N ILE A 89 -16.56 -42.18 -30.82
CA ILE A 89 -17.90 -42.72 -31.01
C ILE A 89 -17.76 -43.60 -32.25
N GLY A 90 -17.62 -44.92 -32.09
CA GLY A 90 -17.65 -45.83 -33.24
C GLY A 90 -16.58 -46.91 -33.39
N SER A 91 -15.48 -46.97 -32.63
CA SER A 91 -14.48 -48.03 -32.91
C SER A 91 -14.93 -49.40 -32.38
N THR A 92 -15.16 -50.32 -33.32
CA THR A 92 -15.97 -51.54 -33.26
C THR A 92 -15.55 -52.66 -32.31
N THR A 93 -14.68 -52.47 -31.31
CA THR A 93 -14.27 -53.61 -30.45
C THR A 93 -14.00 -53.35 -28.97
N ARG A 94 -13.96 -52.10 -28.45
CA ARG A 94 -13.51 -51.90 -27.05
C ARG A 94 -14.24 -50.89 -26.15
N ASP A 95 -15.19 -50.08 -26.62
CA ASP A 95 -16.00 -49.24 -25.71
C ASP A 95 -17.29 -49.94 -25.29
N GLY A 96 -17.15 -50.92 -24.40
CA GLY A 96 -18.27 -51.69 -23.84
C GLY A 96 -19.32 -50.83 -23.14
N LEU A 97 -18.94 -49.65 -22.64
CA LEU A 97 -19.83 -48.72 -21.96
C LEU A 97 -20.90 -48.13 -22.89
N PHE A 98 -20.50 -47.60 -24.05
CA PHE A 98 -21.41 -46.93 -24.99
C PHE A 98 -22.45 -47.92 -25.55
N LYS A 99 -21.99 -49.13 -25.89
CA LYS A 99 -22.85 -50.26 -26.27
C LYS A 99 -23.88 -50.58 -25.19
N LEU A 100 -23.45 -50.73 -23.93
CA LEU A 100 -24.33 -50.98 -22.79
C LEU A 100 -25.37 -49.87 -22.59
N PHE A 101 -25.03 -48.60 -22.85
CA PHE A 101 -25.94 -47.47 -22.68
C PHE A 101 -26.96 -47.33 -23.80
N VAL A 102 -26.55 -47.52 -25.07
CA VAL A 102 -27.48 -47.55 -26.21
C VAL A 102 -28.46 -48.70 -26.05
N ASP A 103 -27.97 -49.89 -25.66
CA ASP A 103 -28.82 -51.06 -25.38
C ASP A 103 -29.87 -50.76 -24.29
N LYS A 104 -29.48 -50.03 -23.24
CA LYS A 104 -30.37 -49.67 -22.13
C LYS A 104 -31.41 -48.61 -22.50
N ILE A 105 -31.06 -47.63 -23.33
CA ILE A 105 -31.98 -46.59 -23.83
C ILE A 105 -33.00 -47.19 -24.80
N MET A 106 -32.56 -48.08 -25.69
CA MET A 106 -33.45 -48.78 -26.61
C MET A 106 -34.45 -49.66 -25.84
N ALA A 107 -33.98 -50.36 -24.81
CA ALA A 107 -34.83 -51.17 -23.93
C ALA A 107 -35.84 -50.34 -23.11
N LEU A 108 -35.43 -49.19 -22.57
CA LEU A 108 -36.29 -48.33 -21.73
C LEU A 108 -37.44 -47.66 -22.51
N ASN A 109 -37.25 -47.40 -23.80
CA ASN A 109 -38.26 -46.74 -24.64
C ASN A 109 -39.17 -47.72 -25.40
N GLY A 110 -39.12 -49.02 -25.05
CA GLY A 110 -39.96 -50.04 -25.68
C GLY A 110 -39.65 -50.23 -27.18
N ILE A 111 -38.50 -49.74 -27.66
CA ILE A 111 -38.08 -49.92 -29.04
C ILE A 111 -37.62 -51.38 -29.15
N PRO A 112 -38.30 -52.23 -29.96
CA PRO A 112 -37.92 -53.63 -30.05
C PRO A 112 -36.50 -53.73 -30.62
N THR A 113 -35.56 -54.25 -29.85
CA THR A 113 -34.23 -54.62 -30.36
C THR A 113 -34.29 -55.76 -31.40
N ARG A 114 -35.49 -56.30 -31.63
CA ARG A 114 -35.84 -57.26 -32.69
C ARG A 114 -37.19 -56.92 -33.31
N ILE A 115 -37.18 -56.55 -34.60
CA ILE A 115 -38.37 -56.55 -35.47
C ILE A 115 -38.36 -57.85 -36.28
N LYS A 116 -39.47 -58.59 -36.29
CA LYS A 116 -39.61 -59.84 -37.06
C LYS A 116 -39.47 -59.54 -38.56
N GLY A 117 -38.44 -60.09 -39.20
CA GLY A 117 -38.24 -60.04 -40.66
C GLY A 117 -37.18 -59.06 -41.17
N GLN A 118 -36.50 -58.31 -40.30
CA GLN A 118 -35.32 -57.52 -40.68
C GLN A 118 -34.04 -58.10 -40.03
N PRO A 119 -32.87 -57.99 -40.70
CA PRO A 119 -31.61 -58.41 -40.08
C PRO A 119 -31.45 -57.65 -38.77
N GLU A 120 -31.06 -58.39 -37.73
CA GLU A 120 -30.94 -57.90 -36.35
C GLU A 120 -30.47 -56.44 -36.32
N TRP A 121 -31.20 -55.57 -35.60
CA TRP A 121 -30.66 -54.30 -35.11
C TRP A 121 -29.52 -54.63 -34.14
N LYS A 122 -28.41 -55.16 -34.66
CA LYS A 122 -27.19 -55.32 -33.90
C LYS A 122 -26.77 -53.92 -33.55
N VAL A 123 -26.35 -53.70 -32.32
CA VAL A 123 -25.55 -52.53 -31.94
C VAL A 123 -24.48 -52.22 -33.00
N GLN A 124 -23.93 -53.24 -33.66
CA GLN A 124 -23.02 -53.10 -34.80
C GLN A 124 -23.58 -52.26 -35.97
N TYR A 125 -24.88 -52.29 -36.27
CA TYR A 125 -25.53 -51.50 -37.33
C TYR A 125 -25.65 -50.01 -36.96
N ILE A 126 -26.08 -49.73 -35.72
CA ILE A 126 -26.14 -48.37 -35.17
C ILE A 126 -24.73 -47.80 -35.01
N VAL A 127 -23.80 -48.59 -34.46
CA VAL A 127 -22.38 -48.25 -34.32
C VAL A 127 -21.69 -48.10 -35.68
N SER A 128 -22.11 -48.83 -36.73
CA SER A 128 -21.57 -48.66 -38.09
C SER A 128 -22.11 -47.42 -38.82
N ARG A 129 -23.22 -46.84 -38.34
CA ARG A 129 -23.84 -45.62 -38.89
C ARG A 129 -23.49 -44.36 -38.10
N PHE A 130 -23.08 -44.48 -36.85
CA PHE A 130 -22.40 -43.40 -36.15
C PHE A 130 -21.02 -43.24 -36.80
N GLY A 131 -20.87 -42.23 -37.65
CA GLY A 131 -19.59 -41.89 -38.24
C GLY A 131 -18.53 -41.74 -37.16
N GLU A 132 -17.35 -42.31 -37.38
CA GLU A 132 -16.23 -42.08 -36.46
C GLU A 132 -15.91 -40.59 -36.44
N LEU A 133 -15.85 -39.99 -35.24
CA LEU A 133 -15.22 -38.67 -35.10
C LEU A 133 -13.82 -38.75 -35.70
N THR A 134 -13.50 -37.82 -36.60
CA THR A 134 -12.18 -37.82 -37.22
C THR A 134 -11.11 -37.49 -36.19
N THR A 135 -9.86 -37.79 -36.52
CA THR A 135 -8.72 -37.35 -35.70
C THR A 135 -8.73 -35.82 -35.51
N ASN A 136 -9.21 -35.06 -36.48
CA ASN A 136 -9.32 -33.59 -36.39
C ASN A 136 -10.41 -33.17 -35.39
N ASP A 137 -11.56 -33.83 -35.40
CA ASP A 137 -12.67 -33.54 -34.47
C ASP A 137 -12.27 -33.83 -33.01
N ILE A 138 -11.55 -34.93 -32.80
CA ILE A 138 -11.00 -35.30 -31.48
C ILE A 138 -9.98 -34.26 -31.00
N GLN A 139 -9.06 -33.84 -31.89
CA GLN A 139 -8.09 -32.80 -31.56
C GLN A 139 -8.76 -31.47 -31.22
N LEU A 140 -9.85 -31.14 -31.91
CA LEU A 140 -10.62 -29.93 -31.66
C LEU A 140 -11.33 -29.98 -30.30
N ILE A 141 -12.02 -31.07 -29.98
CA ILE A 141 -12.64 -31.30 -28.67
C ILE A 141 -11.57 -31.21 -27.56
N ASP A 142 -10.44 -31.88 -27.71
CA ASP A 142 -9.34 -31.83 -26.75
C ASP A 142 -8.77 -30.42 -26.59
N SER A 143 -8.64 -29.66 -27.68
CA SER A 143 -8.16 -28.27 -27.65
C SER A 143 -9.15 -27.35 -26.93
N THR A 144 -10.46 -27.52 -27.16
CA THR A 144 -11.53 -26.76 -26.51
C THR A 144 -11.61 -27.07 -25.03
N ILE A 145 -11.53 -28.36 -24.64
CA ILE A 145 -11.50 -28.77 -23.23
C ILE A 145 -10.26 -28.20 -22.53
N LYS A 146 -9.08 -28.25 -23.16
CA LYS A 146 -7.87 -27.62 -22.63
C LYS A 146 -8.06 -26.10 -22.50
N GLY A 147 -8.74 -25.46 -23.45
CA GLY A 147 -9.14 -24.05 -23.39
C GLY A 147 -10.03 -23.76 -22.17
N TRP A 148 -11.07 -24.55 -21.95
CA TRP A 148 -11.93 -24.45 -20.76
C TRP A 148 -11.17 -24.71 -19.47
N GLU A 149 -10.26 -25.69 -19.45
CA GLU A 149 -9.41 -25.92 -18.28
C GLU A 149 -8.48 -24.76 -18.00
N GLN A 150 -7.90 -24.14 -19.02
CA GLN A 150 -7.08 -22.95 -18.85
C GLN A 150 -7.92 -21.76 -18.38
N HIS A 151 -9.13 -21.58 -18.93
CA HIS A 151 -10.08 -20.55 -18.51
C HIS A 151 -10.52 -20.76 -17.05
N ASN A 152 -10.93 -21.98 -16.69
CA ASN A 152 -11.31 -22.34 -15.33
C ASN A 152 -10.13 -22.29 -14.37
N ARG A 153 -8.92 -22.67 -14.78
CA ARG A 153 -7.71 -22.48 -13.96
C ARG A 153 -7.47 -21.00 -13.69
N LYS A 154 -7.70 -20.11 -14.67
CA LYS A 154 -7.58 -18.66 -14.47
C LYS A 154 -8.71 -18.11 -13.60
N ALA A 155 -9.95 -18.54 -13.81
CA ALA A 155 -11.13 -18.10 -13.06
C ALA A 155 -11.14 -18.62 -11.61
N ASN A 156 -10.62 -19.83 -11.39
CA ASN A 156 -10.56 -20.50 -10.08
C ASN A 156 -9.19 -20.39 -9.40
N LYS A 157 -8.30 -19.51 -9.89
CA LYS A 157 -7.07 -19.18 -9.17
C LYS A 157 -7.46 -18.59 -7.82
N LYS A 158 -7.11 -19.30 -6.75
CA LYS A 158 -7.24 -18.77 -5.39
C LYS A 158 -6.31 -17.58 -5.19
N SER A 159 -6.75 -16.66 -4.36
CA SER A 159 -5.91 -15.57 -3.88
C SER A 159 -4.74 -16.13 -3.07
N TRP A 160 -3.58 -15.47 -3.16
CA TRP A 160 -2.45 -15.76 -2.28
C TRP A 160 -2.87 -15.69 -0.81
N PHE A 161 -3.67 -14.68 -0.45
CA PHE A 161 -4.13 -14.43 0.91
C PHE A 161 -5.13 -15.48 1.40
N GLU A 162 -5.96 -16.03 0.51
CA GLU A 162 -6.85 -17.15 0.85
C GLU A 162 -6.06 -18.41 1.20
N ILE A 163 -4.97 -18.68 0.47
CA ILE A 163 -4.12 -19.85 0.69
C ILE A 163 -3.25 -19.66 1.94
N ALA A 164 -2.73 -18.45 2.15
CA ALA A 164 -1.94 -18.09 3.33
C ALA A 164 -2.78 -18.05 4.63
N GLY A 165 -4.11 -18.00 4.53
CA GLY A 165 -4.99 -17.78 5.68
C GLY A 165 -5.02 -16.32 6.16
N ASP A 166 -4.55 -15.41 5.32
CA ASP A 166 -4.40 -13.97 5.57
C ASP A 166 -5.58 -13.17 5.00
N TYR A 167 -6.79 -13.65 5.27
CA TYR A 167 -8.01 -12.96 4.90
C TYR A 167 -8.84 -12.67 6.15
N ASP A 168 -9.05 -11.39 6.45
CA ASP A 168 -9.89 -11.00 7.57
C ASP A 168 -11.37 -11.04 7.15
N LYS A 169 -12.18 -11.72 7.96
CA LYS A 169 -13.64 -11.75 7.82
C LYS A 169 -14.23 -11.00 9.01
N PHE A 170 -14.75 -9.81 8.75
CA PHE A 170 -15.37 -8.98 9.79
C PHE A 170 -16.82 -9.42 10.01
N ASN A 171 -17.21 -9.60 11.27
CA ASN A 171 -18.60 -9.88 11.62
C ASN A 171 -19.49 -8.61 11.48
N HIS A 172 -20.82 -8.79 11.54
CA HIS A 172 -21.77 -7.70 11.35
C HIS A 172 -21.63 -6.57 12.38
N THR A 173 -21.32 -6.90 13.64
CA THR A 173 -21.12 -5.89 14.70
C THR A 173 -19.94 -4.97 14.38
N ILE A 174 -18.80 -5.54 13.98
CA ILE A 174 -17.60 -4.78 13.59
C ILE A 174 -17.88 -3.94 12.36
N GLN A 175 -18.60 -4.48 11.37
CA GLN A 175 -18.95 -3.74 10.16
C GLN A 175 -19.83 -2.53 10.44
N ASN A 176 -20.79 -2.66 11.37
CA ASN A 176 -21.64 -1.56 11.81
C ASN A 176 -20.85 -0.48 12.55
N GLU A 177 -20.03 -0.87 13.53
CA GLU A 177 -19.18 0.07 14.28
C GLU A 177 -18.22 0.81 13.34
N ALA A 178 -17.63 0.10 12.38
CA ALA A 178 -16.76 0.69 11.37
C ALA A 178 -17.51 1.69 10.47
N LYS A 179 -18.73 1.36 10.06
CA LYS A 179 -19.57 2.26 9.27
C LYS A 179 -19.90 3.51 10.06
N GLU A 180 -20.34 3.39 11.31
CA GLU A 180 -20.63 4.54 12.18
C GLU A 180 -19.39 5.43 12.34
N LEU A 181 -18.23 4.83 12.60
CA LEU A 181 -16.97 5.55 12.79
C LEU A 181 -16.52 6.30 11.53
N LEU A 182 -16.63 5.71 10.34
CA LEU A 182 -16.29 6.38 9.08
C LEU A 182 -17.20 7.59 8.77
N HIS A 183 -18.40 7.63 9.34
CA HIS A 183 -19.31 8.77 9.25
C HIS A 183 -19.05 9.84 10.34
N GLN A 184 -18.06 9.64 11.21
CA GLN A 184 -17.61 10.65 12.17
C GLN A 184 -16.41 11.44 11.62
N ASN A 185 -16.29 12.73 11.99
CA ASN A 185 -15.21 13.63 11.55
C ASN A 185 -13.97 13.53 12.48
N ASN A 186 -13.60 12.31 12.89
CA ASN A 186 -12.56 12.05 13.88
C ASN A 186 -11.85 10.70 13.68
N PHE A 187 -11.95 10.08 12.50
CA PHE A 187 -11.42 8.73 12.28
C PHE A 187 -9.92 8.65 12.60
N ILE A 188 -9.12 9.64 12.19
CA ILE A 188 -7.67 9.68 12.48
C ILE A 188 -7.41 9.75 13.99
N GLU A 189 -8.20 10.54 14.73
CA GLU A 189 -8.08 10.65 16.18
C GLU A 189 -8.45 9.34 16.86
N TYR A 190 -9.52 8.66 16.41
CA TYR A 190 -9.86 7.32 16.90
C TYR A 190 -8.74 6.33 16.62
N VAL A 191 -8.16 6.34 15.41
CA VAL A 191 -7.01 5.49 15.06
C VAL A 191 -5.84 5.77 15.99
N TYR A 192 -5.55 7.05 16.29
CA TYR A 192 -4.53 7.41 17.25
C TYR A 192 -4.87 6.93 18.68
N GLU A 193 -6.11 7.03 19.14
CA GLU A 193 -6.52 6.49 20.44
C GLU A 193 -6.25 4.98 20.55
N VAL A 194 -6.52 4.24 19.47
CA VAL A 194 -6.22 2.81 19.38
C VAL A 194 -4.71 2.58 19.39
N MET A 195 -3.94 3.32 18.58
CA MET A 195 -2.47 3.22 18.58
C MET A 195 -1.87 3.54 19.95
N ASN A 196 -2.39 4.56 20.64
CA ASN A 196 -1.92 5.03 21.94
C ASN A 196 -2.11 4.01 23.08
N LEU A 197 -2.84 2.92 22.84
CA LEU A 197 -2.87 1.75 23.74
C LEU A 197 -1.51 1.02 23.79
N LYS A 198 -0.70 1.14 22.73
CA LYS A 198 0.65 0.56 22.60
C LYS A 198 1.75 1.62 22.43
N VAL A 199 1.46 2.72 21.74
CA VAL A 199 2.41 3.75 21.31
C VAL A 199 2.20 5.01 22.15
N VAL A 200 2.97 5.16 23.22
CA VAL A 200 2.74 6.25 24.19
C VAL A 200 3.60 7.48 23.89
N GLY A 201 2.97 8.65 23.85
CA GLY A 201 3.67 9.94 23.76
C GLY A 201 4.20 10.30 22.38
N GLN A 202 3.82 9.55 21.34
CA GLN A 202 4.35 9.68 19.97
C GLN A 202 3.25 10.10 18.96
N LYS A 203 2.34 10.99 19.35
CA LYS A 203 1.14 11.34 18.54
C LYS A 203 1.48 11.70 17.09
N PRO A 204 2.36 12.69 16.82
CA PRO A 204 2.63 13.09 15.45
C PRO A 204 3.24 11.97 14.62
N LYS A 205 4.15 11.18 15.21
CA LYS A 205 4.84 10.06 14.54
C LYS A 205 3.90 8.90 14.23
N ALA A 206 3.03 8.55 15.17
CA ALA A 206 2.05 7.50 14.98
C ALA A 206 1.06 7.86 13.87
N ILE A 207 0.55 9.10 13.87
CA ILE A 207 -0.36 9.59 12.83
C ILE A 207 0.34 9.67 11.48
N LEU A 208 1.55 10.24 11.40
CA LEU A 208 2.32 10.28 10.16
C LEU A 208 2.55 8.88 9.60
N ALA A 209 2.98 7.93 10.45
CA ALA A 209 3.21 6.55 10.04
C ALA A 209 1.92 5.87 9.52
N PHE A 210 0.79 6.13 10.17
CA PHE A 210 -0.52 5.66 9.72
C PHE A 210 -0.91 6.26 8.37
N LEU A 211 -0.76 7.58 8.17
CA LEU A 211 -1.11 8.23 6.91
C LEU A 211 -0.21 7.74 5.76
N ILE A 212 1.10 7.61 5.99
CA ILE A 212 2.00 7.01 5.00
C ILE A 212 1.53 5.59 4.66
N ALA A 213 1.20 4.77 5.65
CA ALA A 213 0.68 3.44 5.40
C ALA A 213 -0.63 3.46 4.61
N LEU A 214 -1.56 4.37 4.93
CA LEU A 214 -2.86 4.51 4.24
C LEU A 214 -2.70 4.90 2.77
N SER A 215 -1.59 5.56 2.43
CA SER A 215 -1.31 5.98 1.06
C SER A 215 -1.21 4.84 0.06
N CYS A 216 -1.04 3.59 0.50
CA CYS A 216 -1.10 2.41 -0.37
C CYS A 216 -2.43 2.26 -1.14
N ILE A 217 -3.49 2.97 -0.77
CA ILE A 217 -4.71 3.06 -1.60
C ILE A 217 -4.42 3.66 -2.99
N PHE A 218 -3.44 4.57 -3.10
CA PHE A 218 -3.07 5.19 -4.37
C PHE A 218 -2.06 4.35 -5.17
N ASP A 219 -2.00 4.57 -6.49
CA ASP A 219 -1.04 3.91 -7.38
C ASP A 219 0.41 4.38 -7.14
N LYS A 220 0.60 5.57 -6.57
CA LYS A 220 1.90 6.12 -6.18
C LYS A 220 1.90 6.46 -4.69
N PRO A 221 2.03 5.46 -3.82
CA PRO A 221 2.00 5.67 -2.38
C PRO A 221 3.25 6.38 -1.87
N LEU A 222 3.11 6.98 -0.69
CA LEU A 222 4.25 7.38 0.13
C LEU A 222 4.91 6.14 0.73
N ASN A 223 6.21 6.24 0.97
CA ASN A 223 6.98 5.20 1.63
C ASN A 223 7.65 5.78 2.87
N SER A 224 7.98 4.93 3.84
CA SER A 224 8.66 5.34 5.06
C SER A 224 9.96 4.59 5.29
N VAL A 225 10.95 5.32 5.80
CA VAL A 225 12.10 4.72 6.46
C VAL A 225 12.14 5.21 7.90
N VAL A 226 11.97 4.28 8.84
CA VAL A 226 12.02 4.57 10.27
C VAL A 226 13.44 4.39 10.76
N THR A 227 14.03 5.48 11.24
CA THR A 227 15.40 5.50 11.76
C THR A 227 15.42 5.76 13.25
N GLY A 228 16.49 5.32 13.90
CA GLY A 228 16.74 5.59 15.30
C GLY A 228 17.61 4.52 15.93
N SER A 229 18.22 4.84 17.06
CA SER A 229 18.98 3.89 17.86
C SER A 229 18.09 2.71 18.32
N PRO A 230 18.69 1.56 18.65
CA PRO A 230 17.97 0.49 19.34
C PRO A 230 17.24 1.02 20.58
N GLY A 231 16.03 0.53 20.84
CA GLY A 231 15.24 0.92 22.02
C GLY A 231 14.36 2.17 21.87
N LYS A 232 14.45 2.95 20.78
CA LYS A 232 13.62 4.16 20.56
C LYS A 232 12.18 3.87 20.08
N SER A 233 11.58 2.73 20.43
CA SER A 233 10.19 2.38 20.05
C SER A 233 9.86 2.34 18.53
N LYS A 234 10.87 2.27 17.64
CA LYS A 234 10.68 2.19 16.18
C LYS A 234 9.74 1.05 15.78
N SER A 235 10.09 -0.16 16.22
CA SER A 235 9.35 -1.38 15.94
C SER A 235 7.96 -1.30 16.54
N THR A 236 7.81 -0.72 17.75
CA THR A 236 6.50 -0.53 18.38
C THR A 236 5.56 0.32 17.52
N ILE A 237 6.01 1.47 17.00
CA ILE A 237 5.16 2.31 16.14
C ILE A 237 4.84 1.58 14.83
N SER A 238 5.87 1.08 14.15
CA SER A 238 5.72 0.42 12.85
C SER A 238 4.84 -0.83 12.91
N GLU A 239 5.00 -1.67 13.93
CA GLU A 239 4.20 -2.88 14.14
C GLU A 239 2.78 -2.54 14.54
N THR A 240 2.59 -1.54 15.41
CA THR A 240 1.24 -1.12 15.80
C THR A 240 0.46 -0.64 14.58
N VAL A 241 1.05 0.21 13.72
CA VAL A 241 0.42 0.66 12.47
C VAL A 241 0.16 -0.53 11.54
N PHE A 242 1.14 -1.41 11.34
CA PHE A 242 0.98 -2.59 10.48
C PHE A 242 -0.12 -3.53 10.97
N GLU A 243 -0.28 -3.69 12.29
CA GLU A 243 -1.34 -4.50 12.91
C GLU A 243 -2.76 -3.92 12.68
N LEU A 244 -2.90 -2.62 12.43
CA LEU A 244 -4.21 -1.99 12.14
C LEU A 244 -4.75 -2.31 10.76
N PHE A 245 -3.90 -2.65 9.80
CA PHE A 245 -4.33 -2.95 8.42
C PHE A 245 -4.92 -4.37 8.33
N PRO A 246 -5.98 -4.58 7.52
CA PRO A 246 -6.47 -5.91 7.20
C PRO A 246 -5.38 -6.81 6.65
N LYS A 247 -5.42 -8.10 6.99
CA LYS A 247 -4.41 -9.07 6.53
C LYS A 247 -4.26 -9.12 5.02
N HIS A 248 -5.36 -9.08 4.26
CA HIS A 248 -5.32 -9.11 2.79
C HIS A 248 -4.87 -7.78 2.17
N ARG A 249 -4.69 -6.72 2.96
CA ARG A 249 -4.20 -5.40 2.52
C ARG A 249 -2.74 -5.15 2.91
N LYS A 250 -2.05 -6.12 3.52
CA LYS A 250 -0.66 -5.98 3.94
C LYS A 250 0.18 -7.22 3.66
N ILE A 251 1.49 -7.03 3.52
CA ILE A 251 2.46 -8.10 3.32
C ILE A 251 3.69 -7.79 4.18
N GLU A 252 4.14 -8.78 4.95
CA GLU A 252 5.42 -8.74 5.63
C GLU A 252 6.41 -9.61 4.84
N MET A 253 7.54 -9.01 4.48
CA MET A 253 8.58 -9.67 3.70
C MET A 253 9.80 -9.90 4.58
N ASP A 254 10.25 -11.15 4.63
CA ASP A 254 11.58 -11.47 5.13
C ASP A 254 12.62 -10.88 4.17
N LEU A 255 13.64 -10.26 4.72
CA LEU A 255 14.72 -9.65 3.97
C LEU A 255 15.54 -10.68 3.15
N GLU A 256 15.49 -11.96 3.50
CA GLU A 256 16.12 -13.06 2.78
C GLU A 256 15.25 -13.62 1.62
N THR A 257 14.11 -12.98 1.30
CA THR A 257 13.23 -13.44 0.21
C THR A 257 13.96 -13.47 -1.15
N THR A 258 13.95 -14.64 -1.81
CA THR A 258 14.64 -14.89 -3.07
C THR A 258 13.78 -14.60 -4.31
N GLU A 259 14.42 -14.55 -5.49
CA GLU A 259 13.77 -14.41 -6.80
C GLU A 259 12.69 -15.47 -7.03
N SER A 260 12.99 -16.73 -6.68
CA SER A 260 12.04 -17.85 -6.78
C SER A 260 10.85 -17.66 -5.84
N GLY A 261 11.07 -17.10 -4.65
CA GLY A 261 10.00 -16.73 -3.72
C GLY A 261 9.04 -15.72 -4.33
N LEU A 262 9.57 -14.61 -4.88
CA LEU A 262 8.77 -13.60 -5.57
C LEU A 262 8.04 -14.17 -6.78
N LEU A 263 8.73 -14.98 -7.61
CA LEU A 263 8.11 -15.63 -8.77
C LEU A 263 6.93 -16.52 -8.35
N ASN A 264 7.07 -17.28 -7.27
CA ASN A 264 5.99 -18.12 -6.78
C ASN A 264 4.78 -17.30 -6.31
N MET A 265 4.98 -16.16 -5.65
CA MET A 265 3.89 -15.25 -5.26
C MET A 265 3.11 -14.70 -6.47
N THR A 266 3.74 -14.56 -7.64
CA THR A 266 3.04 -14.10 -8.86
C THR A 266 2.17 -15.16 -9.53
N LYS A 267 2.15 -16.41 -9.04
CA LYS A 267 1.38 -17.50 -9.65
C LYS A 267 -0.11 -17.48 -9.27
N PHE A 268 -0.50 -16.73 -8.24
CA PHE A 268 -1.85 -16.67 -7.66
C PHE A 268 -2.79 -15.69 -8.40
N LYS A 269 -3.99 -15.46 -7.86
CA LYS A 269 -5.03 -14.59 -8.45
C LYS A 269 -4.52 -13.17 -8.73
N GLU A 270 -3.75 -12.62 -7.80
CA GLU A 270 -3.18 -11.27 -7.88
C GLU A 270 -2.14 -11.15 -8.99
N GLY A 271 -1.51 -12.26 -9.39
CA GLY A 271 -0.57 -12.28 -10.50
C GLY A 271 0.63 -11.35 -10.28
N ALA A 272 0.94 -10.57 -11.30
CA ALA A 272 2.02 -9.58 -11.24
C ALA A 272 1.71 -8.41 -10.28
N GLU A 273 0.45 -8.19 -9.91
CA GLU A 273 0.02 -7.05 -9.08
C GLU A 273 -0.04 -7.38 -7.59
N ILE A 274 0.60 -8.46 -7.14
CA ILE A 274 0.58 -8.94 -5.74
C ILE A 274 0.93 -7.86 -4.69
N PHE A 275 1.82 -6.92 -5.05
CA PHE A 275 2.26 -5.83 -4.18
C PHE A 275 1.48 -4.53 -4.38
N LYS A 276 0.65 -4.43 -5.43
CA LYS A 276 -0.13 -3.23 -5.73
C LYS A 276 -1.20 -3.05 -4.66
N HIS A 277 -1.36 -1.81 -4.19
CA HIS A 277 -2.32 -1.45 -3.16
C HIS A 277 -2.16 -2.22 -1.83
N LYS A 278 -0.92 -2.52 -1.43
CA LYS A 278 -0.59 -3.19 -0.16
C LYS A 278 0.25 -2.31 0.76
N LEU A 279 0.12 -2.51 2.06
CA LEU A 279 1.12 -2.07 3.02
C LEU A 279 2.23 -3.13 3.10
N ILE A 280 3.44 -2.76 2.73
CA ILE A 280 4.58 -3.68 2.64
C ILE A 280 5.56 -3.35 3.77
N LYS A 281 5.76 -4.30 4.67
CA LYS A 281 6.79 -4.22 5.71
C LYS A 281 8.01 -5.01 5.25
N LEU A 282 9.11 -4.31 5.06
CA LEU A 282 10.43 -4.92 4.96
C LEU A 282 10.98 -4.97 6.40
N GLY A 283 11.54 -6.10 6.82
CA GLY A 283 12.05 -6.29 8.18
C GLY A 283 13.06 -5.24 8.64
N ASP A 284 13.58 -5.39 9.86
CA ASP A 284 14.66 -4.52 10.33
C ASP A 284 15.93 -4.85 9.54
N ALA A 285 16.32 -3.94 8.65
CA ALA A 285 17.51 -4.09 7.83
C ALA A 285 18.80 -3.76 8.60
N GLY A 286 18.66 -3.38 9.88
CA GLY A 286 19.75 -3.29 10.84
C GLY A 286 20.94 -2.49 10.37
N ASP A 287 22.13 -3.10 10.42
CA ASP A 287 23.40 -2.48 10.02
C ASP A 287 23.78 -2.76 8.54
N ASP A 288 24.84 -2.12 8.05
CA ASP A 288 25.26 -2.21 6.64
C ASP A 288 25.48 -3.66 6.16
N LYS A 289 25.83 -4.61 7.05
CA LYS A 289 26.03 -6.01 6.66
C LYS A 289 24.71 -6.73 6.43
N GLU A 290 23.71 -6.44 7.24
CA GLU A 290 22.35 -6.99 7.08
C GLU A 290 21.68 -6.40 5.84
N GLN A 291 21.93 -5.13 5.54
CA GLN A 291 21.50 -4.52 4.28
C GLN A 291 22.13 -5.17 3.04
N GLU A 292 23.43 -5.52 3.08
CA GLU A 292 24.09 -6.20 1.95
C GLU A 292 23.52 -7.60 1.70
N LYS A 293 23.12 -8.35 2.75
CA LYS A 293 22.42 -9.64 2.57
C LYS A 293 21.05 -9.46 1.90
N SER A 294 20.40 -8.34 2.17
CA SER A 294 19.05 -7.99 1.71
C SER A 294 19.03 -7.25 0.37
N LYS A 295 20.20 -7.04 -0.23
CA LYS A 295 20.41 -6.15 -1.38
C LYS A 295 19.55 -6.48 -2.58
N PHE A 296 19.29 -7.77 -2.82
CA PHE A 296 18.38 -8.20 -3.88
C PHE A 296 16.96 -7.64 -3.66
N LEU A 297 16.35 -7.93 -2.51
CA LEU A 297 14.98 -7.52 -2.24
C LEU A 297 14.86 -5.99 -2.18
N LEU A 298 15.83 -5.34 -1.53
CA LEU A 298 15.91 -3.88 -1.48
C LEU A 298 16.02 -3.27 -2.90
N SER A 299 16.78 -3.88 -3.80
CA SER A 299 16.88 -3.47 -5.21
C SER A 299 15.54 -3.58 -5.94
N VAL A 300 14.81 -4.68 -5.76
CA VAL A 300 13.46 -4.87 -6.34
C VAL A 300 12.53 -3.74 -5.90
N PHE A 301 12.45 -3.46 -4.59
CA PHE A 301 11.56 -2.43 -4.08
C PHE A 301 11.95 -1.02 -4.49
N LYS A 302 13.25 -0.69 -4.62
CA LYS A 302 13.66 0.61 -5.17
C LYS A 302 13.13 0.86 -6.57
N VAL A 303 13.23 -0.15 -7.44
CA VAL A 303 12.72 -0.07 -8.81
C VAL A 303 11.20 0.05 -8.78
N LEU A 304 10.51 -0.80 -7.99
CA LEU A 304 9.06 -0.76 -7.87
C LEU A 304 8.53 0.58 -7.33
N MET A 305 9.17 1.17 -6.31
CA MET A 305 8.78 2.48 -5.77
C MET A 305 8.90 3.61 -6.81
N SER A 306 9.77 3.47 -7.81
CA SER A 306 10.04 4.50 -8.82
C SER A 306 9.26 4.28 -10.12
N GLU A 307 9.42 3.08 -10.68
CA GLU A 307 8.95 2.73 -12.03
C GLU A 307 7.60 2.00 -11.99
N GLN A 308 7.13 1.59 -10.81
CA GLN A 308 5.89 0.82 -10.63
C GLN A 308 5.88 -0.49 -11.45
N LYS A 309 7.05 -0.97 -11.84
CA LYS A 309 7.22 -2.18 -12.64
C LYS A 309 8.61 -2.75 -12.43
N TYR A 310 8.68 -4.05 -12.23
CA TYR A 310 9.92 -4.80 -12.19
C TYR A 310 9.82 -5.98 -13.14
N THR A 311 10.86 -6.20 -13.95
CA THR A 311 10.90 -7.31 -14.90
C THR A 311 12.30 -7.90 -14.90
N LYS A 312 12.41 -9.20 -14.63
CA LYS A 312 13.66 -9.94 -14.68
C LYS A 312 13.47 -11.28 -15.38
N ILE A 313 14.39 -11.61 -16.27
CA ILE A 313 14.43 -12.93 -16.91
C ILE A 313 15.20 -13.87 -15.97
N LEU A 314 14.57 -14.96 -15.59
CA LEU A 314 15.12 -16.03 -14.75
C LEU A 314 15.37 -17.24 -15.64
N THR A 315 16.59 -17.77 -15.61
CA THR A 315 16.92 -19.02 -16.30
C THR A 315 16.72 -20.15 -15.30
N ASP A 316 15.80 -21.07 -15.58
CA ASP A 316 15.62 -22.25 -14.73
C ASP A 316 16.79 -23.21 -14.99
N MET A 317 17.68 -23.35 -14.01
CA MET A 317 18.83 -24.25 -14.10
C MET A 317 18.44 -25.73 -13.94
N GLN A 318 17.18 -26.03 -13.59
CA GLN A 318 16.68 -27.39 -13.34
C GLN A 318 15.83 -27.95 -14.49
N ASP A 319 15.44 -27.13 -15.47
CA ASP A 319 14.67 -27.58 -16.64
C ASP A 319 15.64 -28.03 -17.74
N GLU A 320 15.56 -29.28 -18.20
CA GLU A 320 16.46 -29.86 -19.22
C GLU A 320 16.41 -29.10 -20.57
N GLU A 321 15.34 -28.31 -20.79
CA GLU A 321 15.14 -27.46 -21.97
C GLU A 321 15.62 -26.00 -21.80
N GLY A 322 16.08 -25.59 -20.61
CA GLY A 322 16.58 -24.24 -20.34
C GLY A 322 15.54 -23.13 -20.50
N LYS A 323 14.25 -23.40 -20.24
CA LYS A 323 13.19 -22.42 -20.43
C LYS A 323 13.36 -21.19 -19.53
N ALA A 324 13.51 -20.04 -20.17
CA ALA A 324 13.52 -18.76 -19.48
C ALA A 324 12.12 -18.41 -18.95
N THR A 325 12.01 -18.16 -17.65
CA THR A 325 10.79 -17.67 -17.01
C THR A 325 10.95 -16.19 -16.68
N VAL A 326 9.91 -15.37 -16.90
CA VAL A 326 9.98 -13.93 -16.62
C VAL A 326 9.29 -13.64 -15.29
N LEU A 327 10.06 -13.16 -14.31
CA LEU A 327 9.52 -12.53 -13.12
C LEU A 327 9.04 -11.13 -13.50
N LYS A 328 7.72 -10.92 -13.49
CA LYS A 328 7.09 -9.63 -13.73
C LYS A 328 6.27 -9.23 -12.53
N ILE A 329 6.56 -8.05 -11.99
CA ILE A 329 5.80 -7.42 -10.90
C ILE A 329 5.34 -6.05 -11.41
N LEU A 330 4.09 -5.71 -11.14
CA LEU A 330 3.42 -4.47 -11.53
C LEU A 330 2.83 -3.79 -10.29
N GLY A 331 3.03 -2.48 -10.20
CA GLY A 331 2.63 -1.68 -9.05
C GLY A 331 3.48 -1.93 -7.80
N CYS A 332 3.43 -0.97 -6.90
CA CYS A 332 4.04 -1.04 -5.59
C CYS A 332 3.10 -0.38 -4.58
N GLY A 333 2.91 -1.06 -3.47
CA GLY A 333 2.25 -0.51 -2.30
C GLY A 333 3.16 0.41 -1.48
N SER A 334 2.69 0.84 -0.30
CA SER A 334 3.49 1.65 0.62
C SER A 334 4.55 0.76 1.27
N VAL A 335 5.82 1.07 1.06
CA VAL A 335 6.95 0.36 1.67
C VAL A 335 7.32 1.02 2.99
N ASN A 336 7.40 0.21 4.05
CA ASN A 336 7.90 0.60 5.36
C ASN A 336 9.15 -0.22 5.69
N LEU A 337 10.27 0.48 5.88
CA LEU A 337 11.58 -0.10 6.19
C LEU A 337 12.09 0.44 7.53
N GLN A 338 12.63 -0.43 8.38
CA GLN A 338 13.29 -0.04 9.62
C GLN A 338 14.80 -0.18 9.45
N VAL A 339 15.56 0.84 9.90
CA VAL A 339 17.02 0.86 9.80
C VAL A 339 17.63 1.46 11.06
N VAL A 340 18.80 0.96 11.48
CA VAL A 340 19.58 1.58 12.55
C VAL A 340 20.35 2.78 11.99
N THR A 341 20.19 3.95 12.59
CA THR A 341 20.88 5.17 12.14
C THR A 341 22.41 5.00 12.26
N PRO A 342 23.22 5.41 11.26
CA PRO A 342 22.92 6.31 10.14
C PRO A 342 22.83 5.67 8.75
N GLY A 343 22.71 4.34 8.66
CA GLY A 343 22.89 3.58 7.42
C GLY A 343 21.73 3.61 6.42
N VAL A 344 20.89 4.66 6.37
CA VAL A 344 19.84 4.68 5.33
C VAL A 344 20.49 5.02 3.99
N GLU A 345 20.44 4.06 3.07
CA GLU A 345 20.91 4.25 1.71
C GLU A 345 20.21 5.44 1.03
N THR A 346 20.99 6.30 0.38
CA THR A 346 20.53 7.56 -0.26
C THR A 346 19.39 7.35 -1.25
N GLN A 347 19.35 6.19 -1.92
CA GLN A 347 18.29 5.84 -2.84
C GLN A 347 16.94 5.58 -2.16
N PHE A 348 16.91 5.02 -0.95
CA PHE A 348 15.67 4.92 -0.19
C PHE A 348 15.29 6.27 0.40
N GLN A 349 16.28 7.05 0.87
CA GLN A 349 16.01 8.42 1.34
C GLN A 349 15.35 9.27 0.26
N SER A 350 15.75 9.13 -1.01
CA SER A 350 15.15 9.91 -2.11
C SER A 350 13.72 9.47 -2.49
N ARG A 351 13.23 8.34 -1.99
CA ARG A 351 11.93 7.74 -2.35
C ARG A 351 10.97 7.57 -1.17
N SER A 352 11.42 7.94 0.03
CA SER A 352 10.70 7.72 1.28
C SER A 352 10.79 8.92 2.20
N ILE A 353 9.78 9.07 3.05
CA ILE A 353 9.81 9.97 4.20
C ILE A 353 10.66 9.29 5.27
N VAL A 354 11.79 9.90 5.60
CA VAL A 354 12.68 9.45 6.67
C VAL A 354 12.26 10.14 7.95
N TRP A 355 11.91 9.36 8.97
CA TRP A 355 11.52 9.91 10.27
C TRP A 355 12.08 9.05 11.41
N SER A 356 12.14 9.63 12.60
CA SER A 356 12.55 8.94 13.82
C SER A 356 11.52 9.14 14.93
N PRO A 357 11.34 8.17 15.83
CA PRO A 357 10.54 8.38 17.03
C PRO A 357 11.19 9.42 17.95
N ASP A 358 10.36 10.16 18.69
CA ASP A 358 10.83 11.14 19.67
C ASP A 358 11.55 10.44 20.82
N ASP A 359 12.67 11.00 21.29
CA ASP A 359 13.50 10.42 22.36
C ASP A 359 13.76 11.39 23.52
N ASN A 360 12.83 12.33 23.73
CA ASN A 360 12.94 13.26 24.84
C ASN A 360 12.55 12.59 26.18
N LYS A 361 13.04 13.16 27.29
CA LYS A 361 12.82 12.65 28.66
C LYS A 361 11.34 12.50 29.02
N HIS A 362 10.48 13.38 28.53
CA HIS A 362 9.03 13.29 28.75
C HIS A 362 8.43 12.03 28.10
N VAL A 363 8.78 11.76 26.85
CA VAL A 363 8.37 10.53 26.14
C VAL A 363 8.97 9.29 26.82
N GLN A 364 10.25 9.33 27.18
CA GLN A 364 10.92 8.23 27.89
C GLN A 364 10.24 7.91 29.23
N ASN A 365 9.89 8.92 30.02
CA ASN A 365 9.17 8.74 31.28
C ASN A 365 7.80 8.10 31.04
N ARG A 366 7.05 8.56 30.03
CA ARG A 366 5.76 7.97 29.70
C ARG A 366 5.87 6.51 29.22
N ILE A 367 6.92 6.18 28.46
CA ILE A 367 7.22 4.80 28.06
C ILE A 367 7.56 3.96 29.30
N LYS A 368 8.41 4.48 30.20
CA LYS A 368 8.75 3.82 31.46
C LYS A 368 7.51 3.55 32.31
N ASP A 369 6.65 4.55 32.51
CA ASP A 369 5.42 4.41 33.27
C ASP A 369 4.50 3.35 32.66
N TYR A 370 4.40 3.31 31.33
CA TYR A 370 3.67 2.28 30.60
C TYR A 370 4.27 0.88 30.77
N GLN A 371 5.60 0.76 30.78
CA GLN A 371 6.30 -0.51 30.95
C GLN A 371 6.19 -1.06 32.38
N LEU A 372 6.18 -0.17 33.38
CA LEU A 372 6.00 -0.52 34.79
C LEU A 372 4.56 -0.94 35.12
N ASP A 373 3.56 -0.40 34.41
CA ASP A 373 2.15 -0.78 34.54
C ASP A 373 1.83 -2.07 33.78
N GLU A 374 2.31 -3.22 34.27
CA GLU A 374 2.11 -4.51 33.59
C GLU A 374 0.63 -4.91 33.44
N LEU A 375 -0.19 -4.64 34.46
CA LEU A 375 -1.62 -4.95 34.45
C LEU A 375 -2.36 -4.07 33.45
N GLY A 376 -2.11 -2.76 33.47
CA GLY A 376 -2.68 -1.84 32.50
C GLY A 376 -2.21 -2.14 31.08
N ARG A 377 -0.95 -2.54 30.88
CA ARG A 377 -0.43 -3.00 29.58
C ARG A 377 -1.16 -4.23 29.06
N LYS A 378 -1.40 -5.25 29.90
CA LYS A 378 -2.20 -6.43 29.50
C LYS A 378 -3.62 -6.03 29.10
N ARG A 379 -4.29 -5.21 29.92
CA ARG A 379 -5.64 -4.70 29.63
C ARG A 379 -5.69 -3.90 28.33
N LYS A 380 -4.74 -2.98 28.12
CA LYS A 380 -4.60 -2.20 26.88
C LYS A 380 -4.33 -3.09 25.68
N GLY A 381 -3.53 -4.16 25.83
CA GLY A 381 -3.30 -5.15 24.78
C GLY A 381 -4.57 -5.90 24.36
N HIS A 382 -5.41 -6.29 25.31
CA HIS A 382 -6.73 -6.88 25.00
C HIS A 382 -7.64 -5.87 24.29
N LEU A 383 -7.71 -4.64 24.80
CA LEU A 383 -8.51 -3.58 24.18
C LEU A 383 -8.04 -3.24 22.76
N PHE A 384 -6.72 -3.23 22.54
CA PHE A 384 -6.13 -3.00 21.23
C PHE A 384 -6.56 -4.08 20.24
N ARG A 385 -6.52 -5.37 20.63
CA ARG A 385 -6.94 -6.48 19.76
C ARG A 385 -8.40 -6.37 19.33
N TYR A 386 -9.28 -5.92 20.23
CA TYR A 386 -10.69 -5.70 19.90
C TYR A 386 -10.85 -4.49 18.97
N LYS A 387 -10.36 -3.31 19.38
CA LYS A 387 -10.54 -2.07 18.62
C LYS A 387 -9.82 -2.05 17.27
N ARG A 388 -8.70 -2.77 17.13
CA ARG A 388 -7.98 -2.85 15.85
C ARG A 388 -8.83 -3.50 14.75
N GLU A 389 -9.76 -4.40 15.08
CA GLU A 389 -10.59 -5.07 14.06
C GLU A 389 -11.59 -4.08 13.44
N VAL A 390 -12.12 -3.16 14.25
CA VAL A 390 -12.94 -2.04 13.80
C VAL A 390 -12.14 -1.13 12.88
N VAL A 391 -10.92 -0.75 13.28
CA VAL A 391 -10.02 0.06 12.45
C VAL A 391 -9.67 -0.64 11.14
N ALA A 392 -9.34 -1.94 11.18
CA ALA A 392 -9.05 -2.73 10.00
C ALA A 392 -10.26 -2.74 9.05
N CYS A 393 -11.46 -2.96 9.57
CA CYS A 393 -12.69 -2.91 8.78
C CYS A 393 -12.94 -1.52 8.16
N CYS A 394 -12.65 -0.43 8.90
CA CYS A 394 -12.72 0.93 8.36
C CYS A 394 -11.75 1.12 7.19
N ILE A 395 -10.50 0.68 7.35
CA ILE A 395 -9.49 0.73 6.28
C ILE A 395 -9.97 -0.07 5.08
N ASP A 396 -10.45 -1.30 5.26
CA ASP A 396 -10.93 -2.13 4.15
C ASP A 396 -12.11 -1.48 3.40
N LYS A 397 -13.01 -0.82 4.13
CA LYS A 397 -14.10 -0.02 3.54
C LYS A 397 -13.59 1.21 2.77
N LEU A 398 -12.52 1.86 3.21
CA LEU A 398 -11.88 2.94 2.46
C LEU A 398 -11.25 2.44 1.15
N PHE A 399 -10.63 1.25 1.17
CA PHE A 399 -10.17 0.60 -0.07
C PHE A 399 -11.33 0.27 -0.99
N GLY A 400 -12.38 -0.38 -0.46
CA GLY A 400 -13.59 -0.72 -1.20
C GLY A 400 -14.22 0.52 -1.84
N PHE A 401 -14.34 1.61 -1.08
CA PHE A 401 -14.84 2.89 -1.60
C PHE A 401 -14.07 3.36 -2.83
N VAL A 402 -12.73 3.33 -2.83
CA VAL A 402 -11.92 3.75 -3.98
C VAL A 402 -12.00 2.74 -5.13
N GLU A 403 -12.02 1.44 -4.83
CA GLU A 403 -12.13 0.35 -5.83
C GLU A 403 -13.50 0.37 -6.54
N ASP A 404 -14.58 0.61 -5.80
CA ASP A 404 -15.93 0.69 -6.33
C ASP A 404 -16.10 1.90 -7.26
N LEU A 405 -15.49 3.05 -6.92
CA LEU A 405 -15.45 4.22 -7.80
C LEU A 405 -14.72 3.93 -9.12
N LYS A 406 -13.65 3.13 -9.08
CA LYS A 406 -12.91 2.73 -10.29
C LYS A 406 -13.69 1.72 -11.16
N THR A 407 -14.60 0.94 -10.59
CA THR A 407 -15.32 -0.14 -11.29
C THR A 407 -16.71 0.26 -11.80
N ASN A 408 -17.38 1.23 -11.17
CA ASN A 408 -18.72 1.70 -11.54
C ASN A 408 -18.79 2.62 -12.78
N GLY A 409 -17.71 2.75 -13.55
CA GLY A 409 -17.78 3.40 -14.86
C GLY A 409 -18.64 2.57 -15.81
N ASP A 410 -19.76 3.12 -16.27
CA ASP A 410 -20.80 2.51 -17.14
C ASP A 410 -20.31 1.84 -18.44
N ASN A 411 -19.01 1.81 -18.70
CA ASN A 411 -18.42 1.15 -19.85
C ASN A 411 -17.25 0.26 -19.40
N LYS A 412 -17.34 -1.04 -19.72
CA LYS A 412 -16.30 -2.08 -19.59
C LYS A 412 -14.99 -1.79 -20.37
N ARG A 413 -14.70 -0.54 -20.71
CA ARG A 413 -13.59 -0.12 -21.59
C ARG A 413 -12.85 1.16 -21.16
N CYS A 414 -13.24 1.86 -20.09
CA CYS A 414 -12.53 3.08 -19.67
C CYS A 414 -12.20 3.03 -18.17
N ASP A 415 -10.89 3.03 -17.86
CA ASP A 415 -10.36 3.14 -16.50
C ASP A 415 -10.83 4.47 -15.87
N VAL A 416 -11.83 4.41 -15.00
CA VAL A 416 -12.24 5.58 -14.22
C VAL A 416 -11.11 5.92 -13.25
N CYS A 417 -10.70 7.19 -13.21
CA CYS A 417 -9.63 7.66 -12.33
C CYS A 417 -10.20 8.17 -11.00
N PHE A 418 -9.43 8.03 -9.93
CA PHE A 418 -9.72 8.61 -8.61
C PHE A 418 -8.51 9.38 -8.11
N ASP A 419 -8.71 10.63 -7.68
CA ASP A 419 -7.69 11.44 -7.01
C ASP A 419 -8.29 12.26 -5.86
N VAL A 420 -7.43 12.87 -5.05
CA VAL A 420 -7.79 13.88 -4.05
C VAL A 420 -7.07 15.17 -4.43
N LEU A 421 -7.81 16.22 -4.76
CA LEU A 421 -7.25 17.51 -5.15
C LEU A 421 -6.98 18.38 -3.91
N ASN A 422 -5.84 19.06 -3.88
CA ASN A 422 -5.42 19.90 -2.75
C ASN A 422 -5.29 21.37 -3.18
N PRO A 423 -6.22 22.26 -2.77
CA PRO A 423 -6.15 23.69 -3.12
C PRO A 423 -5.02 24.43 -2.38
N PHE A 424 -4.45 23.83 -1.33
CA PHE A 424 -3.47 24.46 -0.46
C PHE A 424 -2.02 24.13 -0.85
N ASN A 425 -1.79 23.54 -2.03
CA ASN A 425 -0.46 23.11 -2.48
C ASN A 425 0.59 24.24 -2.52
N ALA A 426 0.21 25.43 -2.98
CA ALA A 426 1.12 26.58 -3.01
C ALA A 426 1.43 27.07 -1.59
N HIS A 427 0.39 27.22 -0.77
CA HIS A 427 0.50 27.71 0.60
C HIS A 427 1.30 26.76 1.49
N ILE A 428 1.06 25.45 1.43
CA ILE A 428 1.82 24.46 2.22
C ILE A 428 3.31 24.43 1.83
N ASN A 429 3.63 24.65 0.55
CA ASN A 429 5.02 24.73 0.10
C ASN A 429 5.73 25.98 0.62
N ALA A 430 5.06 27.13 0.57
CA ALA A 430 5.56 28.39 1.11
C ALA A 430 5.75 28.30 2.63
N LEU A 431 4.73 27.77 3.33
CA LEU A 431 4.73 27.63 4.79
C LEU A 431 5.90 26.81 5.31
N PHE A 432 6.30 25.75 4.61
CA PHE A 432 7.43 24.91 4.98
C PHE A 432 8.70 25.19 4.17
N GLN A 433 8.74 26.28 3.41
CA GLN A 433 9.87 26.67 2.55
C GLN A 433 10.44 25.50 1.72
N VAL A 434 9.54 24.71 1.12
CA VAL A 434 9.90 23.46 0.41
C VAL A 434 10.90 23.71 -0.72
N ASP A 435 10.83 24.87 -1.36
CA ASP A 435 11.71 25.25 -2.47
C ASP A 435 13.16 25.49 -2.02
N SER A 436 13.38 25.78 -0.74
CA SER A 436 14.71 25.86 -0.12
C SER A 436 15.29 24.48 0.19
N SER A 437 14.50 23.40 0.09
CA SER A 437 15.01 22.05 0.32
C SER A 437 15.96 21.62 -0.80
N PRO A 438 17.10 20.99 -0.46
CA PRO A 438 17.98 20.36 -1.47
C PRO A 438 17.29 19.25 -2.28
N ASN A 439 16.11 18.77 -1.85
CA ASN A 439 15.31 17.78 -2.56
C ASN A 439 13.88 18.30 -2.84
N ALA A 440 13.72 19.60 -3.13
CA ALA A 440 12.43 20.28 -3.29
C ALA A 440 11.37 19.50 -4.09
N ASN A 441 11.72 18.89 -5.23
CA ASN A 441 10.76 18.14 -6.05
C ASN A 441 10.18 16.90 -5.32
N ARG A 442 11.02 16.16 -4.60
CA ARG A 442 10.59 15.01 -3.80
C ARG A 442 9.73 15.49 -2.63
N ASP A 443 10.21 16.51 -1.92
CA ASP A 443 9.58 16.99 -0.68
C ASP A 443 8.22 17.62 -0.97
N ARG A 444 8.10 18.33 -2.10
CA ARG A 444 6.83 18.86 -2.60
C ARG A 444 5.78 17.77 -2.74
N LEU A 445 6.09 16.68 -3.43
CA LEU A 445 5.15 15.56 -3.61
C LEU A 445 4.75 14.93 -2.27
N MET A 446 5.71 14.74 -1.37
CA MET A 446 5.47 14.11 -0.07
C MET A 446 4.57 14.97 0.82
N VAL A 447 4.89 16.25 0.96
CA VAL A 447 4.15 17.20 1.82
C VAL A 447 2.74 17.44 1.29
N GLN A 448 2.58 17.59 -0.03
CA GLN A 448 1.28 17.79 -0.67
C GLN A 448 0.35 16.58 -0.56
N MET A 449 0.90 15.38 -0.40
CA MET A 449 0.12 14.15 -0.25
C MET A 449 -0.46 13.97 1.16
N ILE A 450 0.15 14.53 2.21
CA ILE A 450 -0.32 14.33 3.59
C ILE A 450 -1.75 14.87 3.82
N PRO A 451 -2.10 16.11 3.42
CA PRO A 451 -3.48 16.59 3.53
C PRO A 451 -4.50 15.77 2.70
N LYS A 452 -4.06 15.23 1.55
CA LYS A 452 -4.88 14.33 0.73
C LYS A 452 -5.23 13.05 1.51
N LEU A 453 -4.27 12.51 2.26
CA LEU A 453 -4.47 11.30 3.08
C LEU A 453 -5.38 11.57 4.28
N VAL A 454 -5.30 12.76 4.89
CA VAL A 454 -6.24 13.18 5.94
C VAL A 454 -7.66 13.26 5.37
N THR A 455 -7.80 13.83 4.18
CA THR A 455 -9.09 13.94 3.48
C THR A 455 -9.64 12.57 3.10
N LEU A 456 -8.79 11.66 2.61
CA LEU A 456 -9.17 10.28 2.28
C LEU A 456 -9.64 9.52 3.53
N ALA A 457 -8.95 9.67 4.66
CA ALA A 457 -9.36 9.07 5.93
C ALA A 457 -10.76 9.55 6.39
N HIS A 458 -11.18 10.75 5.97
CA HIS A 458 -12.51 11.31 6.20
C HIS A 458 -13.45 11.20 4.97
N GLY A 459 -13.08 10.42 3.96
CA GLY A 459 -13.69 10.45 2.61
C GLY A 459 -15.19 10.22 2.59
N PHE A 460 -15.73 9.38 3.49
CA PHE A 460 -17.16 9.07 3.61
C PHE A 460 -18.04 10.28 3.96
N ARG A 461 -17.45 11.39 4.41
CA ARG A 461 -18.16 12.65 4.70
C ARG A 461 -17.83 13.78 3.73
N ARG A 462 -16.93 13.54 2.79
CA ARG A 462 -16.46 14.56 1.87
C ARG A 462 -17.36 14.56 0.63
N GLY A 463 -17.57 15.76 0.07
CA GLY A 463 -18.26 15.88 -1.19
C GLY A 463 -17.43 15.23 -2.29
N LEU A 464 -18.02 14.27 -3.00
CA LEU A 464 -17.42 13.66 -4.17
C LEU A 464 -17.75 14.51 -5.39
N TRP A 465 -16.76 14.72 -6.24
CA TRP A 465 -16.92 15.47 -7.48
C TRP A 465 -16.62 14.53 -8.64
N PHE A 466 -17.31 14.72 -9.75
CA PHE A 466 -17.08 13.96 -10.96
C PHE A 466 -16.88 14.89 -12.15
N ASN A 467 -15.85 14.61 -12.94
CA ASN A 467 -15.63 15.25 -14.21
C ASN A 467 -15.86 14.25 -15.34
N LYS A 468 -16.91 14.49 -16.13
CA LYS A 468 -17.28 13.62 -17.25
C LYS A 468 -16.26 13.63 -18.38
N LEU A 469 -15.57 14.76 -18.61
CA LEU A 469 -14.58 14.89 -19.67
C LEU A 469 -13.36 14.02 -19.39
N TYR A 470 -12.91 14.01 -18.14
CA TYR A 470 -11.75 13.23 -17.70
C TYR A 470 -12.12 11.83 -17.19
N ASN A 471 -13.41 11.53 -17.04
CA ASN A 471 -13.92 10.30 -16.44
C ASN A 471 -13.25 10.03 -15.07
N GLU A 472 -13.28 11.04 -14.21
CA GLU A 472 -12.52 11.09 -12.97
C GLU A 472 -13.42 11.49 -11.79
N TYR A 473 -13.32 10.73 -10.70
CA TYR A 473 -13.85 11.08 -9.40
C TYR A 473 -12.78 11.75 -8.54
N VAL A 474 -13.13 12.85 -7.88
CA VAL A 474 -12.20 13.52 -6.96
C VAL A 474 -12.83 13.89 -5.64
N LEU A 475 -12.04 13.75 -4.57
CA LEU A 475 -12.27 14.45 -3.32
C LEU A 475 -11.47 15.75 -3.31
N VAL A 476 -11.89 16.75 -2.54
CA VAL A 476 -11.15 18.01 -2.39
C VAL A 476 -10.75 18.16 -0.93
N VAL A 477 -9.46 18.44 -0.68
CA VAL A 477 -8.95 18.74 0.66
C VAL A 477 -9.67 19.97 1.20
N THR A 478 -10.30 19.80 2.36
CA THR A 478 -11.03 20.90 3.03
C THR A 478 -10.09 21.75 3.87
N ALA A 479 -10.50 23.00 4.15
CA ALA A 479 -9.79 23.89 5.08
C ALA A 479 -9.49 23.18 6.41
N LYS A 480 -10.46 22.45 6.95
CA LYS A 480 -10.32 21.70 8.21
C LYS A 480 -9.27 20.58 8.14
N ASP A 481 -9.24 19.80 7.05
CA ASP A 481 -8.25 18.72 6.88
C ASP A 481 -6.83 19.30 6.70
N TYR A 482 -6.73 20.43 6.01
CA TYR A 482 -5.50 21.18 5.85
C TYR A 482 -4.96 21.71 7.19
N LEU A 483 -5.77 22.45 7.94
CA LEU A 483 -5.40 22.98 9.26
C LEU A 483 -5.02 21.87 10.23
N TYR A 484 -5.81 20.79 10.28
CA TYR A 484 -5.47 19.60 11.08
C TYR A 484 -4.06 19.06 10.77
N THR A 485 -3.72 18.99 9.47
CA THR A 485 -2.41 18.54 9.01
C THR A 485 -1.30 19.45 9.52
N VAL A 486 -1.45 20.77 9.35
CA VAL A 486 -0.45 21.76 9.76
C VAL A 486 -0.28 21.76 11.28
N GLU A 487 -1.37 21.77 12.03
CA GLU A 487 -1.38 21.76 13.50
C GLU A 487 -0.72 20.51 14.09
N THR A 488 -1.06 19.34 13.54
CA THR A 488 -0.67 18.05 14.11
C THR A 488 0.71 17.60 13.62
N LEU A 489 1.03 17.86 12.36
CA LEU A 489 2.20 17.31 11.68
C LEU A 489 3.19 18.36 11.19
N GLY A 490 2.85 19.65 11.20
CA GLY A 490 3.68 20.70 10.60
C GLY A 490 5.12 20.71 11.09
N LYS A 491 5.34 20.56 12.40
CA LYS A 491 6.69 20.43 12.98
C LYS A 491 7.46 19.23 12.46
N THR A 492 6.81 18.07 12.43
CA THR A 492 7.43 16.83 11.93
C THR A 492 7.76 16.94 10.44
N LEU A 493 6.87 17.55 9.64
CA LEU A 493 7.09 17.73 8.21
C LEU A 493 8.21 18.72 7.93
N SER A 494 8.27 19.83 8.67
CA SER A 494 9.35 20.81 8.54
C SER A 494 10.72 20.21 8.87
N HIS A 495 10.82 19.40 9.93
CA HIS A 495 12.05 18.63 10.21
C HIS A 495 12.50 17.75 9.05
N PHE A 496 11.55 17.06 8.43
CA PHE A 496 11.81 16.21 7.29
C PHE A 496 12.34 17.02 6.09
N ILE A 497 11.72 18.17 5.78
CA ILE A 497 12.05 19.02 4.63
C ILE A 497 13.45 19.63 4.77
N HIS A 498 13.76 20.21 5.94
CA HIS A 498 15.04 20.88 6.16
C HIS A 498 16.19 19.93 6.45
N LYS A 499 15.96 18.61 6.41
CA LYS A 499 16.95 17.56 6.75
C LYS A 499 17.62 17.74 8.12
N LYS A 500 17.06 18.58 8.99
CA LYS A 500 17.52 18.75 10.37
C LYS A 500 16.97 17.57 11.15
N SER A 501 17.75 16.50 11.23
CA SER A 501 17.31 15.26 11.85
C SER A 501 16.82 15.54 13.27
N GLU A 502 15.70 14.94 13.69
CA GLU A 502 15.20 15.13 15.06
C GLU A 502 16.13 14.52 16.11
N ALA A 503 17.08 13.68 15.68
CA ALA A 503 18.22 13.31 16.50
C ALA A 503 19.03 14.55 16.90
N LEU A 504 19.27 15.51 16.00
CA LEU A 504 19.93 16.77 16.35
C LEU A 504 19.18 17.52 17.45
N GLN A 505 17.85 17.58 17.39
CA GLN A 505 17.05 18.14 18.50
C GLN A 505 17.18 17.37 19.81
N THR A 506 17.29 16.04 19.74
CA THR A 506 17.55 15.22 20.93
C THR A 506 18.91 15.59 21.53
N TYR A 507 19.94 15.80 20.69
CA TYR A 507 21.25 16.21 21.15
C TYR A 507 21.28 17.67 21.65
N THR A 508 20.59 18.61 21.02
CA THR A 508 20.45 19.98 21.55
C THR A 508 19.70 19.99 22.88
N THR A 509 18.62 19.20 23.01
CA THR A 509 17.88 19.07 24.27
C THR A 509 18.76 18.46 25.37
N MET A 510 19.56 17.44 25.03
CA MET A 510 20.52 16.83 25.96
C MET A 510 21.61 17.83 26.38
N ILE A 511 22.12 18.62 25.43
CA ILE A 511 23.07 19.71 25.70
C ILE A 511 22.46 20.70 26.69
N GLU A 512 21.25 21.17 26.41
CA GLU A 512 20.51 22.09 27.28
C GLU A 512 20.25 21.51 28.66
N SER A 513 19.84 20.24 28.77
CA SER A 513 19.45 19.66 30.06
C SER A 513 20.60 19.16 30.92
N ASP A 514 21.72 18.75 30.32
CA ASP A 514 22.78 18.04 31.04
C ASP A 514 24.14 18.73 31.03
N PHE A 515 24.34 19.72 30.16
CA PHE A 515 25.67 20.28 29.92
C PHE A 515 25.70 21.81 29.92
N LEU A 516 24.61 22.47 29.50
CA LEU A 516 24.56 23.92 29.33
C LEU A 516 24.73 24.66 30.64
N ASP A 517 23.92 24.37 31.66
CA ASP A 517 24.02 25.04 32.97
C ASP A 517 25.44 24.87 33.55
N GLU A 518 25.98 23.65 33.46
CA GLU A 518 27.32 23.32 33.98
C GLU A 518 28.45 24.06 33.24
N SER A 519 28.28 24.29 31.93
CA SER A 519 29.21 25.09 31.12
C SER A 519 29.09 26.57 31.41
N MET A 520 27.87 27.09 31.53
CA MET A 520 27.61 28.51 31.71
C MET A 520 28.01 28.98 33.12
N GLU A 521 27.70 28.21 34.17
CA GLU A 521 28.17 28.49 35.54
C GLU A 521 29.70 28.52 35.62
N HIS A 522 30.37 27.60 34.92
CA HIS A 522 31.83 27.55 34.89
C HIS A 522 32.43 28.72 34.11
N LEU A 523 31.83 29.10 32.99
CA LEU A 523 32.23 30.27 32.21
C LEU A 523 32.09 31.56 33.04
N GLU A 524 30.96 31.77 33.74
CA GLU A 524 30.78 32.90 34.65
C GLU A 524 31.86 32.95 35.74
N LYS A 525 32.20 31.80 36.32
CA LYS A 525 33.22 31.70 37.36
C LYS A 525 34.59 32.15 36.85
N VAL A 526 35.02 31.64 35.70
CA VAL A 526 36.31 32.01 35.08
C VAL A 526 36.38 33.51 34.82
N TYR A 527 35.33 34.09 34.23
CA TYR A 527 35.28 35.53 33.98
C TYR A 527 35.28 36.36 35.26
N ARG A 528 34.57 35.93 36.30
CA ARG A 528 34.54 36.63 37.60
C ARG A 528 35.90 36.60 38.28
N GLU A 529 36.58 35.46 38.29
CA GLU A 529 37.90 35.30 38.91
C GLU A 529 38.96 36.14 38.19
N LYS A 530 38.88 36.23 36.86
CA LYS A 530 39.90 36.89 36.04
C LYS A 530 39.68 38.40 35.86
N TYR A 531 38.43 38.85 35.72
CA TYR A 531 38.08 40.24 35.40
C TYR A 531 37.26 40.95 36.47
N GLY A 532 36.84 40.25 37.53
CA GLY A 532 36.01 40.84 38.59
C GLY A 532 34.60 41.26 38.12
N LEU A 533 34.13 40.73 36.99
CA LEU A 533 32.84 41.07 36.40
C LEU A 533 31.74 40.12 36.93
N GLU A 534 30.65 40.68 37.45
CA GLU A 534 29.39 39.94 37.60
C GLU A 534 28.66 39.94 36.25
N ILE A 535 28.49 38.76 35.66
CA ILE A 535 27.74 38.58 34.43
C ILE A 535 26.32 38.18 34.82
N GLU A 536 25.33 38.96 34.36
CA GLU A 536 23.92 38.60 34.49
C GLU A 536 23.52 37.79 33.24
N LEU A 537 23.59 36.45 33.32
CA LEU A 537 23.28 35.57 32.17
C LEU A 537 21.79 35.55 31.77
N LYS A 538 20.88 36.11 32.58
CA LYS A 538 19.44 36.06 32.30
C LYS A 538 18.97 37.28 31.49
N GLY A 539 19.20 37.25 30.18
CA GLY A 539 18.19 37.74 29.24
C GLY A 539 18.52 38.89 28.29
N LYS A 540 19.72 39.50 28.26
CA LYS A 540 20.10 40.43 27.15
C LYS A 540 21.61 40.45 26.88
N LYS A 541 21.99 40.16 25.62
CA LYS A 541 23.26 40.43 24.92
C LYS A 541 24.53 40.47 25.77
N THR A 542 25.17 39.31 25.90
CA THR A 542 26.52 39.15 26.45
C THR A 542 27.57 39.56 25.42
N HIS A 543 27.81 40.87 25.28
CA HIS A 543 28.76 41.40 24.28
C HIS A 543 30.24 41.07 24.53
N ASN A 544 30.60 40.25 25.52
CA ASN A 544 32.00 39.95 25.90
C ASN A 544 32.26 38.48 26.31
N LEU A 545 31.40 37.53 25.94
CA LEU A 545 31.65 36.11 26.21
C LEU A 545 32.26 35.41 24.99
N LEU A 546 32.89 34.24 25.20
CA LEU A 546 33.39 33.36 24.13
C LEU A 546 32.21 32.94 23.21
N THR A 547 32.00 33.71 22.15
CA THR A 547 31.10 33.36 21.04
C THR A 547 31.72 32.24 20.23
N ARG A 548 30.94 31.56 19.38
CA ARG A 548 31.52 30.56 18.47
C ARG A 548 32.67 31.14 17.63
N GLU A 549 32.49 32.34 17.07
CA GLU A 549 33.50 33.01 16.24
C GLU A 549 34.79 33.26 17.04
N THR A 550 34.66 33.72 18.30
CA THR A 550 35.82 33.91 19.19
C THR A 550 36.53 32.60 19.49
N ILE A 551 35.79 31.51 19.71
CA ILE A 551 36.37 30.18 19.94
C ILE A 551 37.15 29.71 18.70
N GLU A 552 36.57 29.82 17.51
CA GLU A 552 37.22 29.46 16.24
C GLU A 552 38.55 30.22 16.07
N LYS A 553 38.53 31.54 16.28
CA LYS A 553 39.70 32.42 16.25
C LYS A 553 40.78 32.06 17.25
N CYS A 554 40.41 31.59 18.44
CA CYS A 554 41.38 31.15 19.45
C CYS A 554 42.21 29.93 19.00
N PHE A 555 41.69 29.12 18.08
CA PHE A 555 42.42 27.98 17.53
C PHE A 555 43.24 28.31 16.28
N ASP A 556 43.03 29.48 15.66
CA ASP A 556 43.88 29.99 14.59
C ASP A 556 45.19 30.56 15.18
N GLU A 557 46.33 29.99 14.77
CA GLU A 557 47.66 30.32 15.30
C GLU A 557 48.13 31.74 14.90
N ASP A 558 47.55 32.30 13.83
CA ASP A 558 47.99 33.57 13.23
C ASP A 558 47.30 34.82 13.81
N GLU A 559 46.25 34.68 14.62
CA GLU A 559 45.55 35.83 15.19
C GLU A 559 46.26 36.41 16.43
N LYS A 560 46.88 37.60 16.24
CA LYS A 560 47.46 38.40 17.31
C LYS A 560 46.37 39.13 18.10
N GLY A 561 46.47 39.14 19.44
CA GLY A 561 45.56 39.88 20.33
C GLY A 561 44.47 39.04 21.01
N MET A 562 44.50 37.71 20.84
CA MET A 562 43.55 36.75 21.44
C MET A 562 44.11 36.03 22.68
N GLU A 563 45.19 36.53 23.30
CA GLU A 563 45.89 35.83 24.41
C GLU A 563 44.97 35.61 25.62
N ASP A 564 44.19 36.63 25.96
CA ASP A 564 43.20 36.58 27.04
C ASP A 564 42.10 35.55 26.76
N ASP A 565 41.55 35.55 25.54
CA ASP A 565 40.48 34.62 25.13
C ASP A 565 40.98 33.17 25.01
N LYS A 566 42.21 32.96 24.53
CA LYS A 566 42.86 31.64 24.48
C LYS A 566 43.05 31.06 25.89
N GLU A 567 43.41 31.90 26.86
CA GLU A 567 43.52 31.49 28.25
C GLU A 567 42.14 31.17 28.86
N ILE A 568 41.11 31.99 28.62
CA ILE A 568 39.73 31.70 29.05
C ILE A 568 39.24 30.39 28.42
N LEU A 569 39.50 30.15 27.13
CA LEU A 569 39.10 28.95 26.42
C LEU A 569 39.80 27.70 26.96
N HIS A 570 41.05 27.83 27.39
CA HIS A 570 41.79 26.75 28.04
C HIS A 570 41.17 26.38 29.41
N GLU A 571 40.65 27.37 30.13
CA GLU A 571 39.95 27.17 31.42
C GLU A 571 38.47 26.79 31.26
N MET A 572 37.89 27.03 30.08
CA MET A 572 36.49 26.76 29.80
C MET A 572 36.18 25.27 29.91
N LYS A 573 35.03 24.97 30.52
CA LYS A 573 34.52 23.61 30.61
C LYS A 573 34.18 23.10 29.21
N HIS A 574 34.82 22.01 28.84
CA HIS A 574 34.55 21.29 27.61
C HIS A 574 34.07 19.88 27.92
N PHE A 575 33.43 19.27 26.93
CA PHE A 575 32.97 17.88 27.01
C PHE A 575 33.65 17.05 25.94
N THR A 576 33.59 15.74 26.12
CA THR A 576 34.09 14.76 25.16
C THR A 576 32.92 13.94 24.63
N TYR A 577 33.07 13.34 23.46
CA TYR A 577 32.09 12.35 22.97
C TYR A 577 31.82 11.25 23.99
N LYS A 578 32.82 10.88 24.81
CA LYS A 578 32.69 9.88 25.87
C LYS A 578 31.75 10.35 26.99
N GLN A 579 31.84 11.60 27.41
CA GLN A 579 30.91 12.17 28.40
C GLN A 579 29.49 12.26 27.84
N MET A 580 29.34 12.69 26.58
CA MET A 580 28.03 12.73 25.92
C MET A 580 27.43 11.33 25.72
N THR A 581 28.24 10.33 25.36
CA THR A 581 27.80 8.94 25.24
C THR A 581 27.24 8.39 26.55
N LYS A 582 27.69 8.88 27.73
CA LYS A 582 27.11 8.45 29.01
C LYS A 582 25.67 8.96 29.24
N LYS A 583 25.24 9.97 28.49
CA LYS A 583 23.91 10.59 28.59
C LYS A 583 22.92 10.06 27.55
N THR A 584 23.34 9.13 26.69
CA THR A 584 22.50 8.54 25.64
C THR A 584 22.77 7.04 25.49
N THR A 585 21.82 6.30 24.93
CA THR A 585 22.01 4.89 24.54
C THR A 585 22.72 4.75 23.19
N ALA A 586 22.92 5.86 22.47
CA ALA A 586 23.63 5.88 21.21
C ALA A 586 25.12 5.55 21.43
N ASN A 587 25.70 4.77 20.50
CA ASN A 587 27.12 4.46 20.57
C ASN A 587 27.99 5.70 20.29
N LYS A 588 29.28 5.63 20.66
CA LYS A 588 30.23 6.76 20.50
C LYS A 588 30.31 7.29 19.05
N LYS A 589 30.17 6.42 18.04
CA LYS A 589 30.21 6.85 16.62
C LYS A 589 28.96 7.68 16.26
N THR A 590 27.78 7.24 16.69
CA THR A 590 26.53 7.98 16.48
C THR A 590 26.56 9.32 17.19
N VAL A 591 27.04 9.38 18.44
CA VAL A 591 27.23 10.63 19.18
C VAL A 591 28.20 11.55 18.43
N SER A 592 29.39 11.04 18.07
CA SER A 592 30.38 11.81 17.31
C SER A 592 29.81 12.39 16.03
N LYS A 593 29.01 11.61 15.28
CA LYS A 593 28.36 12.07 14.04
C LYS A 593 27.43 13.26 14.30
N TYR A 594 26.50 13.15 15.25
CA TYR A 594 25.52 14.21 15.47
C TYR A 594 26.12 15.46 16.11
N ILE A 595 27.12 15.31 16.97
CA ILE A 595 27.86 16.46 17.48
C ILE A 595 28.65 17.12 16.36
N GLN A 596 29.19 16.36 15.41
CA GLN A 596 29.81 16.95 14.22
C GLN A 596 28.77 17.68 13.36
N GLU A 597 27.58 17.13 13.15
CA GLU A 597 26.51 17.85 12.45
C GLU A 597 26.08 19.13 13.18
N LEU A 598 26.05 19.15 14.53
CA LEU A 598 25.79 20.38 15.29
C LEU A 598 26.94 21.40 15.18
N ASP A 599 28.17 20.92 15.04
CA ASP A 599 29.33 21.75 14.75
C ASP A 599 29.26 22.34 13.34
N ASP A 600 28.97 21.52 12.34
CA ASP A 600 28.79 21.95 10.95
C ASP A 600 27.61 22.94 10.81
N LEU A 601 26.60 22.86 11.70
CA LEU A 601 25.47 23.79 11.77
C LEU A 601 25.78 25.12 12.46
N GLY A 602 26.98 25.33 12.98
CA GLY A 602 27.27 26.58 13.67
C GLY A 602 26.86 26.61 15.14
N ILE A 603 26.38 25.50 15.74
CA ILE A 603 25.78 25.53 17.09
C ILE A 603 26.81 25.29 18.21
N LEU A 604 27.78 24.41 17.98
CA LEU A 604 28.82 24.01 18.95
C LEU A 604 30.19 24.04 18.30
N TYR A 605 31.27 24.24 19.05
CA TYR A 605 32.61 24.09 18.48
C TYR A 605 33.26 22.76 18.88
N VAL A 606 33.81 22.02 17.92
CA VAL A 606 34.53 20.75 18.16
C VAL A 606 36.01 20.90 17.84
N ASP A 607 36.84 20.94 18.88
CA ASP A 607 38.30 20.90 18.76
C ASP A 607 38.77 19.49 18.42
N LYS A 608 39.24 19.32 17.18
CA LYS A 608 39.75 18.07 16.61
C LYS A 608 41.26 17.89 16.80
N SER A 609 41.98 18.88 17.35
CA SER A 609 43.43 18.80 17.59
C SER A 609 43.78 17.80 18.69
N GLN A 610 42.84 17.55 19.59
CA GLN A 610 43.03 16.69 20.76
C GLN A 610 42.65 15.23 20.46
N LYS A 611 43.39 14.28 21.04
CA LYS A 611 43.10 12.83 20.90
C LYS A 611 41.69 12.46 21.37
N GLU A 612 41.19 13.12 22.41
CA GLU A 612 39.77 13.14 22.74
C GLU A 612 39.23 14.52 22.34
N HIS A 613 38.44 14.57 21.26
CA HIS A 613 37.88 15.83 20.78
C HIS A 613 37.15 16.55 21.92
N ARG A 614 37.43 17.85 22.05
CA ARG A 614 36.80 18.72 23.05
C ARG A 614 35.64 19.45 22.40
N ILE A 615 34.51 19.50 23.09
CA ILE A 615 33.26 20.08 22.63
C ILE A 615 32.99 21.27 23.52
N TYR A 616 32.91 22.44 22.90
CA TYR A 616 32.65 23.71 23.56
C TYR A 616 31.21 24.15 23.22
N ILE A 617 30.46 24.51 24.26
CA ILE A 617 29.14 25.12 24.12
C ILE A 617 29.36 26.63 24.16
N PRO A 618 29.21 27.36 23.04
CA PRO A 618 29.51 28.77 22.99
C PRO A 618 28.45 29.58 23.75
N SER A 619 28.80 30.79 24.18
CA SER A 619 27.91 31.63 24.98
C SER A 619 26.66 32.12 24.23
N ASP A 620 26.75 32.23 22.91
CA ASP A 620 25.68 32.54 21.98
C ASP A 620 24.92 31.29 21.50
N TYR A 621 25.05 30.14 22.20
CA TYR A 621 24.41 28.87 21.84
C TYR A 621 22.92 28.99 21.49
N PHE A 622 22.13 29.74 22.26
CA PHE A 622 20.70 29.89 21.97
C PHE A 622 20.45 30.71 20.70
N GLU A 623 21.22 31.77 20.47
CA GLU A 623 21.12 32.57 19.24
C GLU A 623 21.52 31.72 18.03
N LEU A 624 22.61 30.95 18.13
CA LEU A 624 23.09 30.04 17.10
C LEU A 624 22.13 28.88 16.85
N LYS A 625 21.54 28.31 17.90
CA LYS A 625 20.50 27.28 17.79
C LYS A 625 19.27 27.85 17.11
N ASP A 626 18.80 29.03 17.53
CA ASP A 626 17.67 29.69 16.89
C ASP A 626 18.00 29.88 15.41
N ILE A 627 19.14 30.50 15.06
CA ILE A 627 19.62 30.61 13.66
C ILE A 627 19.61 29.26 12.93
N ALA A 628 20.19 28.23 13.52
CA ALA A 628 20.33 26.92 12.90
C ALA A 628 19.00 26.16 12.79
N PHE A 629 18.00 26.45 13.61
CA PHE A 629 16.67 25.82 13.58
C PHE A 629 15.56 26.79 13.15
N ASN A 630 15.89 28.01 12.71
CA ASN A 630 14.93 29.08 12.42
C ASN A 630 13.92 28.71 11.33
N ASP A 631 14.28 27.81 10.41
CA ASP A 631 13.38 27.34 9.35
C ASP A 631 12.41 26.23 9.80
N ILE A 632 12.51 25.76 11.06
CA ILE A 632 11.62 24.73 11.56
C ILE A 632 10.28 25.34 11.96
N PHE A 633 9.25 25.03 11.19
CA PHE A 633 7.88 25.42 11.45
C PHE A 633 7.32 24.71 12.70
N ASP A 634 6.83 25.46 13.70
CA ASP A 634 6.10 24.94 14.86
C ASP A 634 4.81 25.75 15.05
N PHE A 635 3.67 25.16 14.70
CA PHE A 635 2.36 25.83 14.73
C PHE A 635 2.09 26.57 16.04
N LYS A 636 2.42 25.95 17.20
CA LYS A 636 2.15 26.57 18.51
C LYS A 636 2.97 27.83 18.70
N GLN A 637 4.25 27.80 18.30
CA GLN A 637 5.14 28.95 18.40
C GLN A 637 4.67 30.08 17.49
N VAL A 638 4.32 29.77 16.23
CA VAL A 638 3.78 30.75 15.26
C VAL A 638 2.57 31.47 15.78
N THR A 639 1.63 30.74 16.34
CA THR A 639 0.38 31.35 16.82
C THR A 639 0.59 32.23 18.05
N SER A 640 1.73 32.08 18.74
CA SER A 640 2.00 32.76 20.02
C SER A 640 2.99 33.93 19.95
N ILE A 641 3.79 34.04 18.89
CA ILE A 641 4.92 34.98 18.80
C ILE A 641 4.67 36.07 17.74
N GLU A 642 4.89 37.34 18.11
CA GLU A 642 4.87 38.52 17.22
C GLU A 642 6.16 38.68 16.36
N ASN A 643 7.21 37.91 16.64
CA ASN A 643 8.43 37.90 15.82
C ASN A 643 8.23 37.09 14.53
N GLU A 644 7.78 37.79 13.50
CA GLU A 644 7.54 37.30 12.14
C GLU A 644 8.80 37.25 11.26
N SER A 645 9.99 37.57 11.80
CA SER A 645 11.09 38.10 11.00
C SER A 645 11.71 37.15 9.97
N ASN A 646 11.48 35.83 10.06
CA ASN A 646 12.22 34.85 9.25
C ASN A 646 11.32 33.87 8.45
N TRP A 647 10.01 33.93 8.61
CA TRP A 647 9.09 33.03 7.91
C TRP A 647 8.35 33.83 6.84
N ASP A 648 7.75 33.15 5.87
CA ASP A 648 6.88 33.82 4.90
C ASP A 648 5.68 34.43 5.67
N VAL A 649 5.78 35.73 5.92
CA VAL A 649 4.82 36.50 6.71
C VAL A 649 3.43 36.42 6.09
N ASP A 650 3.35 36.38 4.76
CA ASP A 650 2.10 36.24 4.03
C ASP A 650 1.51 34.85 4.26
N ALA A 651 2.32 33.79 4.20
CA ALA A 651 1.86 32.43 4.51
C ALA A 651 1.40 32.28 5.97
N ILE A 652 2.14 32.83 6.94
CA ILE A 652 1.69 32.82 8.35
C ILE A 652 0.39 33.60 8.52
N SER A 653 0.28 34.78 7.89
CA SER A 653 -0.92 35.60 7.95
C SER A 653 -2.13 34.87 7.40
N ILE A 654 -1.97 34.12 6.31
CA ILE A 654 -3.01 33.26 5.75
C ILE A 654 -3.38 32.13 6.73
N LEU A 655 -2.40 31.49 7.36
CA LEU A 655 -2.66 30.42 8.32
C LEU A 655 -3.40 30.89 9.58
N ARG A 656 -3.13 32.11 10.05
CA ARG A 656 -3.80 32.70 11.23
C ARG A 656 -5.23 33.17 10.95
N ASP A 657 -5.58 33.36 9.68
CA ASP A 657 -6.88 33.86 9.24
C ASP A 657 -7.65 32.76 8.49
N GLU A 658 -8.48 32.02 9.22
CA GLU A 658 -9.28 30.92 8.66
C GLU A 658 -10.13 31.38 7.45
N SER A 659 -10.54 32.65 7.40
CA SER A 659 -11.33 33.18 6.28
C SER A 659 -10.53 33.18 4.96
N LYS A 660 -9.22 33.42 5.01
CA LYS A 660 -8.35 33.34 3.82
C LYS A 660 -8.16 31.90 3.34
N ILE A 661 -8.10 30.94 4.26
CA ILE A 661 -8.06 29.51 3.93
C ILE A 661 -9.37 29.08 3.26
N ASP A 662 -10.51 29.53 3.78
CA ASP A 662 -11.81 29.29 3.17
C ASP A 662 -11.94 29.95 1.79
N ASP A 663 -11.43 31.17 1.62
CA ASP A 663 -11.39 31.86 0.33
C ASP A 663 -10.56 31.08 -0.71
N MET A 664 -9.41 30.54 -0.32
CA MET A 664 -8.62 29.66 -1.18
C MET A 664 -9.40 28.42 -1.63
N TYR A 665 -10.10 27.76 -0.69
CA TYR A 665 -10.94 26.60 -0.98
C TYR A 665 -12.08 26.96 -1.94
N ASN A 666 -12.83 28.03 -1.65
CA ASN A 666 -13.97 28.47 -2.44
C ASN A 666 -13.55 28.90 -3.86
N SER A 667 -12.42 29.61 -3.98
CA SER A 667 -11.84 30.00 -5.26
C SER A 667 -11.47 28.77 -6.10
N PHE A 668 -10.86 27.76 -5.48
CA PHE A 668 -10.50 26.51 -6.16
C PHE A 668 -11.74 25.72 -6.61
N VAL A 669 -12.75 25.59 -5.76
CA VAL A 669 -14.01 24.90 -6.09
C VAL A 669 -14.69 25.59 -7.28
N LYS A 670 -14.77 26.92 -7.29
CA LYS A 670 -15.30 27.68 -8.43
C LYS A 670 -14.51 27.43 -9.71
N GLY A 671 -13.18 27.31 -9.61
CA GLY A 671 -12.31 26.91 -10.73
C GLY A 671 -12.63 25.51 -11.25
N MET A 672 -12.78 24.53 -10.35
CA MET A 672 -13.15 23.15 -10.70
C MET A 672 -14.51 23.08 -11.41
N GLU A 673 -15.51 23.81 -10.94
CA GLU A 673 -16.82 23.90 -11.59
C GLU A 673 -16.69 24.46 -13.01
N GLY A 674 -15.84 25.46 -13.21
CA GLY A 674 -15.50 26.00 -14.54
C GLY A 674 -14.83 24.97 -15.48
N GLU A 675 -14.05 24.05 -14.93
CA GLU A 675 -13.42 22.93 -15.63
C GLU A 675 -14.36 21.72 -15.83
N GLY A 676 -15.63 21.83 -15.42
CA GLY A 676 -16.67 20.82 -15.62
C GLY A 676 -16.75 19.73 -14.54
N TYR A 677 -16.13 19.94 -13.38
CA TYR A 677 -16.41 19.09 -12.21
C TYR A 677 -17.78 19.41 -11.65
N VAL A 678 -18.58 18.38 -11.43
CA VAL A 678 -19.90 18.48 -10.81
C VAL A 678 -19.89 17.76 -9.49
N LYS A 679 -20.31 18.44 -8.42
CA LYS A 679 -20.49 17.81 -7.12
C LYS A 679 -21.61 16.80 -7.20
N ILE A 680 -21.33 15.56 -6.82
CA ILE A 680 -22.31 14.49 -6.79
C ILE A 680 -23.09 14.59 -5.49
N ASP A 681 -24.39 14.38 -5.56
CA ASP A 681 -25.22 14.32 -4.35
C ASP A 681 -24.86 13.08 -3.55
N THR A 682 -24.51 13.26 -2.27
CA THR A 682 -24.23 12.19 -1.30
C THR A 682 -25.31 11.11 -1.24
N SER A 683 -26.55 11.43 -1.58
CA SER A 683 -27.64 10.45 -1.65
C SER A 683 -27.50 9.47 -2.84
N GLN A 684 -26.81 9.86 -3.92
CA GLN A 684 -26.66 9.06 -5.15
C GLN A 684 -25.57 7.97 -5.04
N TYR A 685 -24.69 8.07 -4.05
CA TYR A 685 -23.69 7.06 -3.72
C TYR A 685 -23.85 6.60 -2.26
N ALA A 686 -25.06 6.73 -1.75
CA ALA A 686 -25.52 6.10 -0.52
C ALA A 686 -25.21 4.59 -0.54
N ASP A 687 -25.46 3.91 -1.65
CA ASP A 687 -25.15 2.48 -1.80
C ASP A 687 -23.65 2.16 -1.70
N LEU A 688 -22.79 3.03 -2.24
CA LEU A 688 -21.32 2.93 -2.12
C LEU A 688 -20.82 3.22 -0.71
N THR A 689 -21.53 4.09 0.03
CA THR A 689 -21.24 4.38 1.44
C THR A 689 -21.97 3.45 2.42
N GLY A 690 -22.76 2.50 1.88
CA GLY A 690 -23.57 1.53 2.61
C GLY A 690 -24.83 2.09 3.25
N GLN A 691 -25.27 3.30 2.89
CA GLN A 691 -26.57 3.89 3.28
C GLN A 691 -27.73 3.28 2.48
N THR A 692 -28.02 2.00 2.67
CA THR A 692 -29.35 1.49 2.29
C THR A 692 -30.38 2.08 3.25
N ASN A 693 -31.34 2.85 2.72
CA ASN A 693 -32.53 3.27 3.44
C ASN A 693 -33.34 2.02 3.83
N GLU A 694 -33.12 1.48 5.02
CA GLU A 694 -34.15 0.70 5.72
C GLU A 694 -35.18 1.68 6.27
N ALA A 695 -35.97 2.26 5.37
CA ALA A 695 -37.16 3.03 5.72
C ALA A 695 -38.29 2.68 4.74
N GLU A 696 -39.31 2.06 5.31
CA GLU A 696 -40.70 1.98 4.82
C GLU A 696 -41.02 1.01 3.67
N GLY A 697 -40.96 -0.29 4.00
CA GLY A 697 -41.89 -1.28 3.45
C GLY A 697 -43.15 -1.40 4.30
N VAL A 698 -44.00 -0.37 4.30
CA VAL A 698 -45.43 -0.48 4.64
C VAL A 698 -46.21 0.14 3.49
N VAL A 699 -46.61 -0.72 2.54
CA VAL A 699 -47.90 -0.67 1.84
C VAL A 699 -48.37 -2.10 1.66
#